data_AF-J1I6Q0-F1
#
_entry.id   AF-J1I6Q0-F1
#
_cell.length_a   1.000
_cell.length_b   1.000
_cell.length_c   1.000
_cell.angle_alpha   90.00
_cell.angle_beta   90.00
_cell.angle_gamma   90.00
#
_symmetry.space_group_name_H-M   'P 1'
#
loop_
_entity.id
_entity.type
_entity.pdbx_description
1 polymer ?
#
loop_
_entity_poly.entity_id
_entity_poly.type
_entity_poly.pdbx_seq_one_letter_code
_entity_poly.pdbx_strand_id
1 'polypeptide(L)'
;MPNKLSKISKISIINKHIYSNFANIEYLEYEDTPIGSGGFGTIYRTFNPKYVIKIFHDKTAQKHAYETISLLHHKIKIYPKETGAYILQDFPELLGLPFAAFEAFNSEKQEIATVLLMHNLAEEGFIDFGGDERETVRLKQLDLESKLILCYQLSKIIAFLHDIKFIHSDLSDNSIWIDPANTQIALIDYDSGYHYDKQKAPTTIGKITHWVDSNLKKLFNSNPTKNTANKRKNLTTSDRLNSENWILANAIFEIIFNVSPYFFLIDADDQTKINYSNSYDWPEIEKSSSLFQKHNEVFYNKIKINLQLFSKIGLNTLINSFKKVFGKGYDNPKARLTSKDWKNILYTVCIQLKDKTPSISHYTSNKTHIYSNKEEVVFEWDGSKYNKAYLNNKLVAYKTQQISMNFLDSKEVTLRLVNDFGEDTQVLEIIAVKVAPKILTFDADKYVRNDVAPIILSWETNETDYVVISGIDSQHLSIGTTEVKPIDHTIYTLTAVGHFGQKVYKELSLDVIYPEILEFSWEINLHKGLNNVDIKWETEHAEKVLLEPLAGEREANGLEHISISGELKFTLTAIGLYKSVTKDLLAEPMGLPKIRQINAPMPNFQITNLVNTDHLKLPPSLTTLSEIRFSNQLLINKSELSNDKMLEELKQIDFTTSDEIDISSFNTTSNIMKRTVGTIKKLMKKLKPKSKP
;
A
#
# COMPACT_ATOMS: atom_id res chain seq x y z
N MET A 1 -23.64 36.24 -13.50
CA MET A 1 -23.86 34.76 -13.48
C MET A 1 -22.51 34.16 -13.79
N PRO A 2 -22.12 33.01 -13.20
CA PRO A 2 -20.80 32.44 -13.46
C PRO A 2 -20.59 32.26 -14.95
N ASN A 3 -19.53 32.89 -15.47
CA ASN A 3 -19.13 32.75 -16.86
C ASN A 3 -18.77 31.28 -17.17
N LYS A 4 -19.22 30.78 -18.33
CA LYS A 4 -19.21 29.34 -18.64
C LYS A 4 -18.54 28.99 -19.96
N LEU A 5 -17.55 28.11 -19.88
CA LEU A 5 -16.96 27.39 -21.01
C LEU A 5 -17.71 26.06 -21.17
N SER A 6 -18.11 25.72 -22.40
CA SER A 6 -18.92 24.54 -22.70
C SER A 6 -18.50 23.89 -24.02
N LYS A 7 -19.09 22.73 -24.37
CA LYS A 7 -18.78 22.00 -25.63
C LYS A 7 -17.27 21.74 -25.78
N ILE A 8 -16.63 21.37 -24.68
CA ILE A 8 -15.17 21.25 -24.58
C ILE A 8 -14.68 20.13 -25.51
N SER A 9 -13.62 20.40 -26.26
CA SER A 9 -13.09 19.52 -27.29
C SER A 9 -11.56 19.60 -27.40
N LYS A 10 -10.97 18.64 -28.15
CA LYS A 10 -9.50 18.54 -28.35
C LYS A 10 -8.71 18.57 -27.03
N ILE A 11 -9.19 17.87 -26.00
CA ILE A 11 -8.58 17.91 -24.67
C ILE A 11 -7.18 17.25 -24.69
N SER A 12 -6.17 18.06 -24.40
CA SER A 12 -4.78 17.65 -24.24
C SER A 12 -4.33 17.86 -22.81
N ILE A 13 -4.25 16.78 -22.03
CA ILE A 13 -3.86 16.79 -20.61
C ILE A 13 -2.44 16.23 -20.45
N ILE A 14 -1.61 16.85 -19.62
CA ILE A 14 -0.22 16.41 -19.35
C ILE A 14 -0.16 14.99 -18.75
N ASN A 15 -1.04 14.68 -17.80
CA ASN A 15 -1.05 13.43 -17.05
C ASN A 15 -2.50 12.97 -16.76
N LYS A 16 -2.97 11.96 -17.51
CA LYS A 16 -4.35 11.45 -17.38
C LYS A 16 -4.66 10.73 -16.07
N HIS A 17 -3.67 10.35 -15.27
CA HIS A 17 -3.90 9.63 -14.00
C HIS A 17 -4.14 10.58 -12.82
N ILE A 18 -3.42 11.72 -12.76
CA ILE A 18 -3.70 12.77 -11.76
C ILE A 18 -4.95 13.57 -12.17
N TYR A 19 -5.05 13.95 -13.45
CA TYR A 19 -6.10 14.83 -13.95
C TYR A 19 -7.20 14.05 -14.70
N SER A 20 -7.52 12.84 -14.24
CA SER A 20 -8.56 11.97 -14.83
C SER A 20 -9.91 12.65 -14.93
N ASN A 21 -10.32 13.36 -13.87
CA ASN A 21 -11.58 14.10 -13.79
C ASN A 21 -11.69 15.22 -14.84
N PHE A 22 -10.56 15.74 -15.34
CA PHE A 22 -10.51 16.74 -16.40
C PHE A 22 -10.52 16.14 -17.81
N ALA A 23 -10.31 14.83 -17.97
CA ALA A 23 -10.29 14.18 -19.27
C ALA A 23 -11.67 14.15 -19.96
N ASN A 24 -12.74 14.23 -19.18
CA ASN A 24 -14.13 14.18 -19.61
C ASN A 24 -14.92 15.44 -19.15
N ILE A 25 -14.25 16.58 -18.98
CA ILE A 25 -14.89 17.81 -18.50
C ILE A 25 -15.89 18.36 -19.54
N GLU A 26 -17.18 18.41 -19.19
CA GLU A 26 -18.25 18.88 -20.09
C GLU A 26 -18.31 20.41 -20.18
N TYR A 27 -18.09 21.07 -19.04
CA TYR A 27 -18.08 22.51 -18.88
C TYR A 27 -17.13 22.94 -17.75
N LEU A 28 -16.68 24.19 -17.79
CA LEU A 28 -15.90 24.83 -16.74
C LEU A 28 -16.48 26.22 -16.45
N GLU A 29 -16.57 26.59 -15.18
CA GLU A 29 -17.06 27.89 -14.74
C GLU A 29 -15.93 28.73 -14.14
N TYR A 30 -15.94 30.03 -14.43
CA TYR A 30 -14.89 30.97 -14.03
C TYR A 30 -15.45 32.31 -13.54
N GLU A 31 -14.66 33.02 -12.75
CA GLU A 31 -15.01 34.34 -12.22
C GLU A 31 -15.05 35.39 -13.33
N ASP A 32 -16.05 36.27 -13.31
CA ASP A 32 -16.24 37.31 -14.33
C ASP A 32 -15.09 38.35 -14.34
N THR A 33 -14.39 38.51 -13.20
CA THR A 33 -13.26 39.43 -13.03
C THR A 33 -11.92 38.79 -13.44
N PRO A 34 -11.15 39.39 -14.36
CA PRO A 34 -9.82 38.89 -14.71
C PRO A 34 -8.79 39.23 -13.63
N ILE A 35 -7.90 38.29 -13.32
CA ILE A 35 -6.78 38.48 -12.37
C ILE A 35 -5.48 38.93 -13.04
N GLY A 36 -5.41 38.88 -14.37
CA GLY A 36 -4.27 39.35 -15.16
C GLY A 36 -4.54 39.25 -16.66
N SER A 37 -3.76 39.96 -17.48
CA SER A 37 -3.88 39.84 -18.95
C SER A 37 -2.54 40.04 -19.63
N GLY A 38 -2.20 39.12 -20.53
CA GLY A 38 -1.04 39.23 -21.41
C GLY A 38 -1.43 39.67 -22.83
N GLY A 39 -0.45 39.77 -23.72
CA GLY A 39 -0.66 40.21 -25.11
C GLY A 39 -1.49 39.26 -26.00
N PHE A 40 -1.76 38.04 -25.55
CA PHE A 40 -2.46 37.00 -26.32
C PHE A 40 -3.76 36.49 -25.68
N GLY A 41 -3.97 36.75 -24.38
CA GLY A 41 -5.08 36.20 -23.61
C GLY A 41 -5.16 36.75 -22.19
N THR A 42 -6.30 36.53 -21.55
CA THR A 42 -6.65 37.02 -20.20
C THR A 42 -6.81 35.85 -19.23
N ILE A 43 -6.38 36.05 -17.98
CA ILE A 43 -6.34 35.04 -16.92
C ILE A 43 -7.49 35.27 -15.93
N TYR A 44 -8.22 34.21 -15.61
CA TYR A 44 -9.36 34.20 -14.69
C TYR A 44 -9.21 33.08 -13.65
N ARG A 45 -9.76 33.29 -12.45
CA ARG A 45 -9.93 32.24 -11.43
C ARG A 45 -11.07 31.30 -11.82
N THR A 46 -10.92 30.01 -11.54
CA THR A 46 -12.04 29.06 -11.59
C THR A 46 -12.69 28.94 -10.21
N PHE A 47 -13.93 28.47 -10.13
CA PHE A 47 -14.61 28.24 -8.83
C PHE A 47 -13.93 27.15 -7.96
N ASN A 48 -12.93 26.44 -8.48
CA ASN A 48 -11.95 25.74 -7.65
C ASN A 48 -10.71 26.66 -7.51
N PRO A 49 -10.44 27.24 -6.32
CA PRO A 49 -9.41 28.26 -6.17
C PRO A 49 -8.00 27.76 -6.52
N LYS A 50 -7.76 26.44 -6.49
CA LYS A 50 -6.50 25.82 -6.90
C LYS A 50 -6.17 25.99 -8.38
N TYR A 51 -7.12 26.40 -9.22
CA TYR A 51 -6.94 26.48 -10.66
C TYR A 51 -7.32 27.82 -11.27
N VAL A 52 -6.53 28.25 -12.26
CA VAL A 52 -6.74 29.43 -13.09
C VAL A 52 -6.75 29.04 -14.56
N ILE A 53 -7.46 29.81 -15.39
CA ILE A 53 -7.49 29.63 -16.84
C ILE A 53 -6.96 30.85 -17.59
N LYS A 54 -6.26 30.62 -18.70
CA LYS A 54 -5.86 31.64 -19.69
C LYS A 54 -6.72 31.44 -20.94
N ILE A 55 -7.62 32.39 -21.21
CA ILE A 55 -8.51 32.41 -22.38
C ILE A 55 -7.90 33.34 -23.44
N PHE A 56 -7.70 32.82 -24.65
CA PHE A 56 -6.95 33.50 -25.71
C PHE A 56 -7.86 34.28 -26.67
N HIS A 57 -7.42 35.48 -27.07
CA HIS A 57 -8.22 36.39 -27.91
C HIS A 57 -7.88 36.31 -29.40
N ASP A 58 -6.58 36.34 -29.77
CA ASP A 58 -6.17 36.27 -31.18
C ASP A 58 -6.19 34.83 -31.72
N LYS A 59 -6.76 34.62 -32.90
CA LYS A 59 -6.90 33.30 -33.52
C LYS A 59 -5.57 32.66 -33.94
N THR A 60 -4.53 33.45 -34.18
CA THR A 60 -3.18 32.92 -34.49
C THR A 60 -2.51 32.42 -33.22
N ALA A 61 -2.57 33.22 -32.15
CA ALA A 61 -2.07 32.86 -30.84
C ALA A 61 -2.82 31.67 -30.22
N GLN A 62 -4.16 31.63 -30.32
CA GLN A 62 -4.99 30.49 -29.94
C GLN A 62 -4.43 29.17 -30.52
N LYS A 63 -4.29 29.11 -31.85
CA LYS A 63 -3.81 27.92 -32.54
C LYS A 63 -2.40 27.54 -32.10
N HIS A 64 -1.47 28.50 -32.06
CA HIS A 64 -0.08 28.24 -31.70
C HIS A 64 0.06 27.75 -30.25
N ALA A 65 -0.66 28.38 -29.31
CA ALA A 65 -0.68 27.96 -27.90
C ALA A 65 -1.19 26.52 -27.75
N TYR A 66 -2.31 26.18 -28.39
CA TYR A 66 -2.86 24.81 -28.35
C TYR A 66 -1.89 23.77 -28.94
N GLU A 67 -1.32 24.04 -30.13
CA GLU A 67 -0.37 23.13 -30.78
C GLU A 67 0.91 22.96 -29.95
N THR A 68 1.45 24.05 -29.41
CA THR A 68 2.68 24.07 -28.60
C THR A 68 2.52 23.29 -27.29
N ILE A 69 1.51 23.62 -26.48
CA ILE A 69 1.27 22.93 -25.20
C ILE A 69 0.92 21.45 -25.44
N SER A 70 0.19 21.12 -26.51
CA SER A 70 -0.13 19.73 -26.84
C SER A 70 1.07 18.90 -27.29
N LEU A 71 2.00 19.48 -28.05
CA LEU A 71 3.27 18.84 -28.38
C LEU A 71 4.16 18.67 -27.14
N LEU A 72 4.18 19.66 -26.23
CA LEU A 72 4.92 19.60 -24.97
C LEU A 72 4.37 18.50 -24.06
N HIS A 73 3.04 18.40 -23.91
CA HIS A 73 2.37 17.28 -23.25
C HIS A 73 2.72 15.93 -23.85
N HIS A 74 2.77 15.81 -25.19
CA HIS A 74 3.13 14.56 -25.85
C HIS A 74 4.58 14.16 -25.54
N LYS A 75 5.53 15.09 -25.70
CA LYS A 75 6.96 14.86 -25.41
C LYS A 75 7.21 14.49 -23.95
N ILE A 76 6.55 15.16 -23.01
CA ILE A 76 6.62 14.86 -21.58
C ILE A 76 6.11 13.45 -21.23
N LYS A 77 5.07 12.95 -21.92
CA LYS A 77 4.54 11.59 -21.68
C LYS A 77 5.49 10.49 -22.14
N ILE A 78 6.19 10.71 -23.25
CA ILE A 78 7.14 9.73 -23.83
C ILE A 78 8.57 9.89 -23.31
N TYR A 79 8.84 10.90 -22.48
CA TYR A 79 10.14 11.11 -21.85
C TYR A 79 10.45 9.98 -20.85
N PRO A 80 11.65 9.36 -20.87
CA PRO A 80 12.03 8.35 -19.88
C PRO A 80 12.11 8.96 -18.47
N LYS A 81 11.29 8.45 -17.54
CA LYS A 81 11.20 8.93 -16.15
C LYS A 81 12.02 8.06 -15.23
N GLU A 82 12.77 8.66 -14.31
CA GLU A 82 13.61 7.93 -13.35
C GLU A 82 12.75 7.10 -12.38
N THR A 83 11.62 7.67 -11.99
CA THR A 83 10.65 7.09 -11.06
C THR A 83 9.64 6.15 -11.74
N GLY A 84 9.63 6.11 -13.08
CA GLY A 84 8.54 5.51 -13.86
C GLY A 84 7.18 6.22 -13.76
N ALA A 85 7.06 7.26 -12.93
CA ALA A 85 5.78 7.76 -12.42
C ALA A 85 5.31 9.07 -13.10
N TYR A 86 5.27 10.20 -12.37
CA TYR A 86 4.70 11.46 -12.83
C TYR A 86 5.78 12.53 -13.02
N ILE A 87 5.68 13.34 -14.08
CA ILE A 87 6.75 14.28 -14.44
C ILE A 87 7.08 15.29 -13.34
N LEU A 88 6.08 15.73 -12.55
CA LEU A 88 6.25 16.67 -11.44
C LEU A 88 7.06 16.11 -10.26
N GLN A 89 7.32 14.81 -10.21
CA GLN A 89 8.21 14.19 -9.23
C GLN A 89 9.68 14.27 -9.68
N ASP A 90 9.95 14.18 -10.99
CA ASP A 90 11.32 14.31 -11.55
C ASP A 90 11.68 15.79 -11.85
N PHE A 91 10.67 16.59 -12.26
CA PHE A 91 10.74 18.02 -12.60
C PHE A 91 9.58 18.81 -11.97
N PRO A 92 9.62 19.10 -10.65
CA PRO A 92 8.60 19.90 -9.97
C PRO A 92 8.52 21.35 -10.50
N GLU A 93 9.54 21.82 -11.23
CA GLU A 93 9.60 23.14 -11.85
C GLU A 93 8.52 23.34 -12.93
N LEU A 94 7.94 22.24 -13.45
CA LEU A 94 6.82 22.23 -14.38
C LEU A 94 5.45 22.50 -13.73
N LEU A 95 5.36 22.82 -12.43
CA LEU A 95 4.06 23.08 -11.78
C LEU A 95 3.26 24.22 -12.45
N GLY A 96 3.96 25.22 -12.99
CA GLY A 96 3.36 26.34 -13.74
C GLY A 96 3.02 26.03 -15.21
N LEU A 97 3.36 24.84 -15.72
CA LEU A 97 2.92 24.40 -17.05
C LEU A 97 1.41 24.11 -17.01
N PRO A 98 0.59 24.61 -17.96
CA PRO A 98 -0.82 24.26 -18.03
C PRO A 98 -0.98 22.75 -18.08
N PHE A 99 -1.72 22.15 -17.13
CA PHE A 99 -1.88 20.71 -17.08
C PHE A 99 -2.96 20.20 -18.04
N ALA A 100 -3.80 21.11 -18.56
CA ALA A 100 -4.73 20.85 -19.66
C ALA A 100 -4.76 22.02 -20.66
N ALA A 101 -4.89 21.68 -21.94
CA ALA A 101 -5.15 22.60 -23.05
C ALA A 101 -6.31 22.06 -23.88
N PHE A 102 -7.27 22.91 -24.25
CA PHE A 102 -8.48 22.51 -24.98
C PHE A 102 -9.11 23.66 -25.76
N GLU A 103 -10.04 23.34 -26.66
CA GLU A 103 -10.95 24.31 -27.29
C GLU A 103 -12.33 24.22 -26.64
N ALA A 104 -12.94 25.36 -26.31
CA ALA A 104 -14.26 25.43 -25.69
C ALA A 104 -15.10 26.58 -26.27
N PHE A 105 -16.42 26.41 -26.29
CA PHE A 105 -17.37 27.47 -26.60
C PHE A 105 -17.59 28.36 -25.37
N ASN A 106 -17.24 29.64 -25.49
CA ASN A 106 -17.41 30.66 -24.47
C ASN A 106 -18.81 31.31 -24.61
N SER A 107 -19.63 31.24 -23.55
CA SER A 107 -21.01 31.75 -23.57
C SER A 107 -21.13 33.28 -23.60
N GLU A 108 -20.14 34.00 -23.08
CA GLU A 108 -20.10 35.47 -23.05
C GLU A 108 -19.79 36.05 -24.43
N LYS A 109 -18.72 35.54 -25.05
CA LYS A 109 -18.22 35.99 -26.37
C LYS A 109 -18.89 35.32 -27.57
N GLN A 110 -19.68 34.25 -27.35
CA GLN A 110 -20.34 33.46 -28.39
C GLN A 110 -19.38 32.86 -29.44
N GLU A 111 -18.13 32.58 -29.04
CA GLU A 111 -17.08 32.03 -29.91
C GLU A 111 -16.42 30.77 -29.34
N ILE A 112 -15.68 30.06 -30.18
CA ILE A 112 -14.76 29.01 -29.72
C ILE A 112 -13.42 29.67 -29.40
N ALA A 113 -12.94 29.45 -28.17
CA ALA A 113 -11.63 29.91 -27.71
C ALA A 113 -10.74 28.73 -27.34
N THR A 114 -9.43 28.88 -27.58
CA THR A 114 -8.41 28.06 -26.91
C THR A 114 -8.30 28.49 -25.45
N VAL A 115 -8.26 27.49 -24.56
CA VAL A 115 -8.15 27.67 -23.11
C VAL A 115 -7.03 26.79 -22.58
N LEU A 116 -6.20 27.37 -21.72
CA LEU A 116 -5.17 26.68 -20.94
C LEU A 116 -5.57 26.70 -19.47
N LEU A 117 -5.53 25.55 -18.80
CA LEU A 117 -5.87 25.37 -17.38
C LEU A 117 -4.60 25.04 -16.58
N MET A 118 -4.33 25.81 -15.54
CA MET A 118 -3.08 25.81 -14.78
C MET A 118 -3.35 25.76 -13.27
N HIS A 119 -2.33 25.41 -12.48
CA HIS A 119 -2.35 25.60 -11.03
C HIS A 119 -2.31 27.08 -10.67
N ASN A 120 -3.04 27.47 -9.64
CA ASN A 120 -3.04 28.82 -9.10
C ASN A 120 -1.85 28.99 -8.15
N LEU A 121 -0.69 29.33 -8.70
CA LEU A 121 0.59 29.33 -7.99
C LEU A 121 0.58 30.21 -6.72
N ALA A 122 -0.18 31.31 -6.70
CA ALA A 122 -0.33 32.18 -5.53
C ALA A 122 -1.03 31.49 -4.34
N GLU A 123 -2.09 30.70 -4.59
CA GLU A 123 -2.78 29.91 -3.56
C GLU A 123 -1.94 28.69 -3.12
N GLU A 124 -1.05 28.23 -3.99
CA GLU A 124 -0.08 27.15 -3.73
C GLU A 124 1.21 27.64 -3.03
N GLY A 125 1.29 28.92 -2.64
CA GLY A 125 2.34 29.53 -1.82
C GLY A 125 3.49 30.22 -2.57
N PHE A 126 3.45 30.25 -3.89
CA PHE A 126 4.51 30.86 -4.72
C PHE A 126 4.32 32.38 -4.86
N ILE A 127 5.44 33.07 -5.05
CA ILE A 127 5.57 34.52 -5.23
C ILE A 127 6.16 34.79 -6.62
N ASP A 128 5.67 35.79 -7.34
CA ASP A 128 6.26 36.22 -8.62
C ASP A 128 7.64 36.88 -8.40
N PHE A 129 8.67 36.43 -9.12
CA PHE A 129 10.01 37.02 -9.03
C PHE A 129 10.07 38.42 -9.67
N GLY A 130 9.23 38.70 -10.67
CA GLY A 130 9.06 40.02 -11.29
C GLY A 130 8.06 40.94 -10.57
N GLY A 131 7.47 40.49 -9.46
CA GLY A 131 6.43 41.20 -8.71
C GLY A 131 6.86 42.47 -7.98
N ASP A 132 5.90 43.11 -7.31
CA ASP A 132 6.07 44.40 -6.64
C ASP A 132 7.13 44.40 -5.51
N GLU A 133 7.54 45.60 -5.07
CA GLU A 133 8.58 45.78 -4.05
C GLU A 133 8.36 44.94 -2.77
N ARG A 134 7.10 44.76 -2.35
CA ARG A 134 6.73 43.98 -1.16
C ARG A 134 7.06 42.49 -1.29
N GLU A 135 6.89 41.95 -2.49
CA GLU A 135 7.11 40.54 -2.80
C GLU A 135 8.60 40.26 -2.99
N THR A 136 9.27 41.12 -3.76
CA THR A 136 10.73 41.03 -3.90
C THR A 136 11.47 41.24 -2.58
N VAL A 137 10.93 41.92 -1.55
CA VAL A 137 11.53 41.96 -0.20
C VAL A 137 11.64 40.56 0.43
N ARG A 138 10.63 39.69 0.29
CA ARG A 138 10.70 38.30 0.80
C ARG A 138 11.77 37.49 0.05
N LEU A 139 11.80 37.60 -1.28
CA LEU A 139 12.78 36.92 -2.12
C LEU A 139 14.21 37.43 -1.88
N LYS A 140 14.38 38.74 -1.62
CA LYS A 140 15.66 39.34 -1.23
C LYS A 140 16.19 38.76 0.09
N GLN A 141 15.32 38.40 1.03
CA GLN A 141 15.68 37.82 2.34
C GLN A 141 16.16 36.35 2.31
N LEU A 142 15.88 35.59 1.23
CA LEU A 142 16.37 34.21 1.08
C LEU A 142 17.90 34.13 1.25
N ASP A 143 18.39 33.08 1.89
CA ASP A 143 19.82 32.85 2.05
C ASP A 143 20.50 32.42 0.73
N LEU A 144 21.83 32.28 0.77
CA LEU A 144 22.63 31.93 -0.41
C LEU A 144 22.50 30.45 -0.82
N GLU A 145 22.34 29.52 0.12
CA GLU A 145 22.17 28.10 -0.21
C GLU A 145 20.86 27.91 -0.96
N SER A 146 19.77 28.50 -0.43
CA SER A 146 18.45 28.52 -1.06
C SER A 146 18.48 29.15 -2.46
N LYS A 147 19.12 30.31 -2.64
CA LYS A 147 19.27 30.97 -3.96
C LYS A 147 20.05 30.12 -4.96
N LEU A 148 21.11 29.43 -4.53
CA LEU A 148 21.88 28.54 -5.40
C LEU A 148 21.07 27.30 -5.84
N ILE A 149 20.24 26.74 -4.94
CA ILE A 149 19.31 25.65 -5.24
C ILE A 149 18.23 26.09 -6.25
N LEU A 150 17.65 27.28 -6.08
CA LEU A 150 16.70 27.85 -7.04
C LEU A 150 17.35 28.06 -8.42
N CYS A 151 18.59 28.58 -8.49
CA CYS A 151 19.33 28.68 -9.74
C CYS A 151 19.62 27.31 -10.38
N TYR A 152 19.92 26.28 -9.57
CA TYR A 152 20.06 24.91 -10.07
C TYR A 152 18.75 24.41 -10.69
N GLN A 153 17.60 24.58 -10.02
CA GLN A 153 16.28 24.21 -10.56
C GLN A 153 15.97 24.93 -11.88
N LEU A 154 16.20 26.24 -11.96
CA LEU A 154 15.99 27.02 -13.18
C LEU A 154 16.85 26.50 -14.35
N SER A 155 18.14 26.26 -14.11
CA SER A 155 19.03 25.71 -15.13
C SER A 155 18.72 24.25 -15.49
N LYS A 156 18.24 23.45 -14.52
CA LYS A 156 17.74 22.08 -14.72
C LYS A 156 16.54 22.06 -15.65
N ILE A 157 15.52 22.90 -15.41
CA ILE A 157 14.30 22.88 -16.23
C ILE A 157 14.55 23.42 -17.65
N ILE A 158 15.30 24.51 -17.82
CA ILE A 158 15.64 25.01 -19.17
C ILE A 158 16.52 23.99 -19.92
N ALA A 159 17.43 23.28 -19.25
CA ALA A 159 18.20 22.20 -19.88
C ALA A 159 17.31 21.02 -20.32
N PHE A 160 16.32 20.62 -19.51
CA PHE A 160 15.34 19.60 -19.89
C PHE A 160 14.53 20.02 -21.13
N LEU A 161 14.01 21.26 -21.13
CA LEU A 161 13.27 21.82 -22.27
C LEU A 161 14.13 21.81 -23.55
N HIS A 162 15.39 22.22 -23.47
CA HIS A 162 16.33 22.18 -24.60
C HIS A 162 16.62 20.75 -25.08
N ASP A 163 16.78 19.79 -24.14
CA ASP A 163 16.99 18.37 -24.46
C ASP A 163 15.75 17.78 -25.17
N ILE A 164 14.51 18.11 -24.77
CA ILE A 164 13.27 17.72 -25.50
C ILE A 164 12.94 18.60 -26.74
N LYS A 165 13.86 19.44 -27.17
CA LYS A 165 13.76 20.30 -28.37
C LYS A 165 12.65 21.37 -28.29
N PHE A 166 12.48 21.96 -27.10
CA PHE A 166 11.65 23.14 -26.86
C PHE A 166 12.52 24.36 -26.51
N ILE A 167 12.06 25.56 -26.83
CA ILE A 167 12.66 26.85 -26.45
C ILE A 167 11.54 27.73 -25.91
N HIS A 168 11.71 28.25 -24.69
CA HIS A 168 10.66 28.97 -23.96
C HIS A 168 10.25 30.27 -24.66
N SER A 169 11.22 30.97 -25.26
CA SER A 169 11.05 32.18 -26.09
C SER A 169 10.49 33.43 -25.38
N ASP A 170 9.80 33.29 -24.24
CA ASP A 170 9.25 34.39 -23.43
C ASP A 170 9.83 34.44 -21.99
N LEU A 171 10.94 33.71 -21.76
CA LEU A 171 11.61 33.62 -20.46
C LEU A 171 11.98 35.01 -19.93
N SER A 172 11.52 35.30 -18.71
CA SER A 172 11.61 36.60 -18.05
C SER A 172 11.48 36.46 -16.52
N ASP A 173 11.76 37.55 -15.81
CA ASP A 173 11.49 37.73 -14.38
C ASP A 173 10.06 37.29 -14.00
N ASN A 174 9.06 37.87 -14.67
CA ASN A 174 7.62 37.62 -14.50
C ASN A 174 7.20 36.18 -14.89
N SER A 175 8.09 35.36 -15.47
CA SER A 175 7.81 33.95 -15.79
C SER A 175 8.32 32.98 -14.72
N ILE A 176 9.07 33.48 -13.73
CA ILE A 176 9.69 32.68 -12.66
C ILE A 176 8.93 32.94 -11.37
N TRP A 177 8.27 31.91 -10.86
CA TRP A 177 7.56 31.95 -9.57
C TRP A 177 8.35 31.12 -8.54
N ILE A 178 8.43 31.60 -7.31
CA ILE A 178 9.26 31.01 -6.25
C ILE A 178 8.41 30.76 -5.00
N ASP A 179 8.39 29.51 -4.53
CA ASP A 179 7.98 29.15 -3.18
C ASP A 179 9.22 29.30 -2.25
N PRO A 180 9.24 30.31 -1.36
CA PRO A 180 10.36 30.55 -0.47
C PRO A 180 10.41 29.60 0.73
N ALA A 181 9.33 28.88 1.05
CA ALA A 181 9.28 27.94 2.16
C ALA A 181 9.87 26.57 1.75
N ASN A 182 9.50 26.08 0.56
CA ASN A 182 10.00 24.81 0.03
C ASN A 182 11.30 24.95 -0.77
N THR A 183 11.75 26.18 -1.07
CA THR A 183 12.87 26.45 -1.99
C THR A 183 12.61 25.83 -3.37
N GLN A 184 11.46 26.15 -3.96
CA GLN A 184 11.02 25.61 -5.25
C GLN A 184 10.71 26.72 -6.26
N ILE A 185 11.16 26.54 -7.51
CA ILE A 185 10.70 27.31 -8.68
C ILE A 185 9.47 26.64 -9.31
N ALA A 186 8.56 27.46 -9.83
CA ALA A 186 7.63 27.09 -10.91
C ALA A 186 7.84 28.06 -12.09
N LEU A 187 7.94 27.52 -13.32
CA LEU A 187 8.06 28.32 -14.54
C LEU A 187 6.69 28.39 -15.26
N ILE A 188 6.31 29.56 -15.81
CA ILE A 188 5.04 29.81 -16.53
C ILE A 188 5.25 30.44 -17.94
N ASP A 189 4.16 30.67 -18.70
CA ASP A 189 4.14 31.33 -20.03
C ASP A 189 4.81 30.56 -21.20
N TYR A 190 4.75 29.23 -21.17
CA TYR A 190 5.21 28.34 -22.25
C TYR A 190 4.47 28.51 -23.60
N ASP A 191 3.30 29.14 -23.63
CA ASP A 191 2.44 29.23 -24.82
C ASP A 191 3.03 30.08 -25.96
N SER A 192 3.93 30.99 -25.63
CA SER A 192 4.75 31.74 -26.59
C SER A 192 5.93 30.93 -27.15
N GLY A 193 6.30 29.81 -26.52
CA GLY A 193 7.45 28.99 -26.89
C GLY A 193 7.24 28.17 -28.18
N TYR A 194 8.21 27.32 -28.53
CA TYR A 194 8.07 26.41 -29.67
C TYR A 194 8.98 25.18 -29.63
N HIS A 195 8.54 24.13 -30.33
CA HIS A 195 9.30 22.91 -30.59
C HIS A 195 10.09 23.04 -31.90
N TYR A 196 11.40 23.28 -31.83
CA TYR A 196 12.22 23.58 -33.01
C TYR A 196 12.49 22.39 -33.95
N ASP A 197 12.00 21.20 -33.61
CA ASP A 197 11.96 19.99 -34.42
C ASP A 197 10.59 19.71 -35.08
N LYS A 198 9.55 20.51 -34.76
CA LYS A 198 8.16 20.34 -35.26
C LYS A 198 7.51 21.63 -35.77
N GLN A 199 7.85 22.78 -35.18
CA GLN A 199 7.29 24.09 -35.48
C GLN A 199 8.36 25.01 -36.08
N LYS A 200 7.97 25.87 -37.02
CA LYS A 200 8.90 26.75 -37.74
C LYS A 200 9.46 27.89 -36.89
N ALA A 201 8.64 28.44 -36.00
CA ALA A 201 8.94 29.58 -35.15
C ALA A 201 7.96 29.65 -33.97
N PRO A 202 8.31 30.35 -32.88
CA PRO A 202 7.37 30.81 -31.86
C PRO A 202 6.54 32.01 -32.34
N THR A 203 5.48 32.37 -31.61
CA THR A 203 4.65 33.58 -31.86
C THR A 203 5.42 34.87 -31.67
N THR A 204 6.34 34.91 -30.70
CA THR A 204 7.18 36.07 -30.39
C THR A 204 8.61 35.95 -30.93
N ILE A 205 9.31 37.08 -31.09
CA ILE A 205 10.76 37.09 -31.29
C ILE A 205 11.54 37.12 -29.96
N GLY A 206 10.85 37.36 -28.85
CA GLY A 206 11.37 37.45 -27.48
C GLY A 206 10.49 38.36 -26.61
N LYS A 207 10.82 38.49 -25.33
CA LYS A 207 10.31 39.57 -24.47
C LYS A 207 11.34 40.71 -24.40
N ILE A 208 10.89 41.96 -24.40
CA ILE A 208 11.77 43.10 -24.09
C ILE A 208 11.85 43.20 -22.57
N THR A 209 12.95 42.73 -21.99
CA THR A 209 13.28 42.84 -20.56
C THR A 209 14.68 43.43 -20.39
N HIS A 210 15.07 43.78 -19.18
CA HIS A 210 16.46 44.12 -18.81
C HIS A 210 17.46 42.99 -19.07
N TRP A 211 17.00 41.74 -19.17
CA TRP A 211 17.81 40.56 -19.51
C TRP A 211 17.99 40.32 -21.01
N VAL A 212 17.38 41.12 -21.89
CA VAL A 212 17.44 40.93 -23.34
C VAL A 212 18.88 40.98 -23.89
N ASP A 213 19.18 40.15 -24.89
CA ASP A 213 20.47 40.16 -25.59
C ASP A 213 20.55 41.32 -26.61
N SER A 214 21.77 41.78 -26.92
CA SER A 214 21.96 42.94 -27.80
C SER A 214 21.51 42.69 -29.25
N ASN A 215 21.41 41.44 -29.71
CA ASN A 215 20.90 41.12 -31.04
C ASN A 215 19.36 41.25 -31.08
N LEU A 216 18.66 40.71 -30.09
CA LEU A 216 17.22 40.91 -29.94
C LEU A 216 16.87 42.38 -29.71
N LYS A 217 17.58 43.10 -28.83
CA LYS A 217 17.36 44.55 -28.60
C LYS A 217 17.48 45.35 -29.89
N LYS A 218 18.50 45.09 -30.71
CA LYS A 218 18.66 45.69 -32.05
C LYS A 218 17.54 45.30 -33.00
N LEU A 219 17.02 44.07 -32.94
CA LEU A 219 15.88 43.63 -33.75
C LEU A 219 14.55 44.25 -33.31
N PHE A 220 14.36 44.57 -32.04
CA PHE A 220 13.19 45.31 -31.54
C PHE A 220 13.26 46.78 -31.94
N ASN A 221 14.34 47.48 -31.55
CA ASN A 221 14.48 48.94 -31.71
C ASN A 221 14.63 49.40 -33.17
N SER A 222 14.92 48.50 -34.10
CA SER A 222 15.01 48.86 -35.53
C SER A 222 13.63 48.98 -36.16
N ASN A 223 13.37 50.14 -36.78
CA ASN A 223 12.21 50.35 -37.64
C ASN A 223 12.07 49.22 -38.67
N PRO A 224 10.84 48.74 -38.96
CA PRO A 224 10.59 47.55 -39.76
C PRO A 224 10.79 47.78 -41.27
N THR A 225 12.04 48.03 -41.68
CA THR A 225 12.45 47.99 -43.09
C THR A 225 12.28 46.58 -43.67
N LYS A 226 12.26 46.43 -45.00
CA LYS A 226 12.24 45.10 -45.66
C LYS A 226 13.39 44.19 -45.17
N ASN A 227 14.58 44.76 -44.95
CA ASN A 227 15.72 44.00 -44.41
C ASN A 227 15.54 43.64 -42.92
N THR A 228 14.98 44.52 -42.10
CA THR A 228 14.65 44.23 -40.69
C THR A 228 13.61 43.11 -40.59
N ALA A 229 12.54 43.19 -41.38
CA ALA A 229 11.47 42.19 -41.41
C ALA A 229 11.98 40.81 -41.85
N ASN A 230 12.88 40.77 -42.84
CA ASN A 230 13.54 39.53 -43.25
C ASN A 230 14.48 38.99 -42.16
N LYS A 231 15.25 39.84 -41.47
CA LYS A 231 16.09 39.40 -40.34
C LYS A 231 15.25 38.83 -39.17
N ARG A 232 14.14 39.48 -38.78
CA ARG A 232 13.22 38.97 -37.75
C ARG A 232 12.64 37.59 -38.12
N LYS A 233 12.34 37.34 -39.40
CA LYS A 233 11.87 36.05 -39.93
C LYS A 233 12.95 34.97 -40.01
N ASN A 234 14.23 35.35 -40.08
CA ASN A 234 15.35 34.44 -40.34
C ASN A 234 16.18 34.10 -39.08
N LEU A 235 15.72 34.45 -37.88
CA LEU A 235 16.36 34.05 -36.62
C LEU A 235 16.43 32.51 -36.51
N THR A 236 17.65 31.97 -36.48
CA THR A 236 17.87 30.53 -36.42
C THR A 236 17.61 29.99 -35.01
N THR A 237 17.41 28.67 -34.90
CA THR A 237 17.35 27.97 -33.61
C THR A 237 18.61 28.21 -32.77
N SER A 238 19.79 28.35 -33.41
CA SER A 238 21.04 28.66 -32.70
C SER A 238 21.03 30.06 -32.10
N ASP A 239 20.55 31.07 -32.84
CA ASP A 239 20.42 32.45 -32.33
C ASP A 239 19.46 32.50 -31.13
N ARG A 240 18.34 31.78 -31.23
CA ARG A 240 17.32 31.71 -30.17
C ARG A 240 17.85 30.99 -28.92
N LEU A 241 18.52 29.85 -29.06
CA LEU A 241 19.21 29.19 -27.95
C LEU A 241 20.28 30.08 -27.32
N ASN A 242 21.08 30.79 -28.12
CA ASN A 242 22.11 31.71 -27.62
C ASN A 242 21.53 32.94 -26.90
N SER A 243 20.31 33.35 -27.24
CA SER A 243 19.58 34.40 -26.50
C SER A 243 18.95 33.86 -25.21
N GLU A 244 18.33 32.69 -25.23
CA GLU A 244 17.73 32.09 -24.03
C GLU A 244 18.81 31.71 -22.99
N ASN A 245 19.97 31.24 -23.44
CA ASN A 245 21.16 31.04 -22.62
C ASN A 245 21.73 32.34 -22.02
N TRP A 246 21.56 33.49 -22.71
CA TRP A 246 21.92 34.81 -22.18
C TRP A 246 20.93 35.26 -21.10
N ILE A 247 19.63 35.14 -21.37
CA ILE A 247 18.56 35.45 -20.41
C ILE A 247 18.71 34.61 -19.14
N LEU A 248 18.92 33.30 -19.28
CA LEU A 248 19.17 32.38 -18.17
C LEU A 248 20.40 32.78 -17.32
N ALA A 249 21.50 33.22 -17.97
CA ALA A 249 22.67 33.70 -17.24
C ALA A 249 22.37 34.96 -16.40
N ASN A 250 21.59 35.90 -16.95
CA ASN A 250 21.16 37.10 -16.22
C ASN A 250 20.24 36.72 -15.06
N ALA A 251 19.24 35.85 -15.27
CA ALA A 251 18.34 35.36 -14.23
C ALA A 251 19.10 34.67 -13.07
N ILE A 252 20.05 33.78 -13.38
CA ILE A 252 20.91 33.12 -12.38
C ILE A 252 21.71 34.16 -11.57
N PHE A 253 22.29 35.17 -12.23
CA PHE A 253 23.02 36.22 -11.54
C PHE A 253 22.10 37.08 -10.65
N GLU A 254 20.92 37.45 -11.14
CA GLU A 254 19.99 38.33 -10.46
C GLU A 254 19.31 37.65 -9.26
N ILE A 255 18.99 36.36 -9.33
CA ILE A 255 18.50 35.57 -8.18
C ILE A 255 19.55 35.51 -7.06
N ILE A 256 20.84 35.37 -7.39
CA ILE A 256 21.93 35.28 -6.40
C ILE A 256 22.25 36.64 -5.78
N PHE A 257 22.28 37.71 -6.58
CA PHE A 257 22.82 39.02 -6.17
C PHE A 257 21.76 40.13 -6.00
N ASN A 258 20.50 39.91 -6.39
CA ASN A 258 19.40 40.88 -6.43
C ASN A 258 19.69 42.16 -7.25
N VAL A 259 20.62 42.09 -8.21
CA VAL A 259 20.98 43.17 -9.15
C VAL A 259 21.40 42.57 -10.50
N SER A 260 21.15 43.28 -11.60
CA SER A 260 21.54 42.83 -12.94
C SER A 260 23.06 42.96 -13.17
N PRO A 261 23.69 42.16 -14.05
CA PRO A 261 25.16 42.04 -14.16
C PRO A 261 25.97 43.32 -14.42
N TYR A 262 25.33 44.38 -14.93
CA TYR A 262 25.98 45.65 -15.31
C TYR A 262 25.45 46.87 -14.53
N PHE A 263 24.81 46.68 -13.37
CA PHE A 263 24.20 47.76 -12.58
C PHE A 263 25.15 48.92 -12.20
N PHE A 264 26.47 48.68 -12.26
CA PHE A 264 27.52 49.67 -11.99
C PHE A 264 27.88 50.55 -13.19
N LEU A 265 27.30 50.31 -14.38
CA LEU A 265 27.43 51.19 -15.54
C LEU A 265 26.39 52.32 -15.49
N ILE A 266 26.72 53.47 -16.08
CA ILE A 266 25.86 54.67 -16.10
C ILE A 266 24.43 54.41 -16.60
N ASP A 267 24.29 53.47 -17.54
CA ASP A 267 23.03 53.06 -18.17
C ASP A 267 23.10 51.57 -18.57
N ALA A 268 21.99 51.06 -19.14
CA ALA A 268 21.88 49.68 -19.61
C ALA A 268 22.10 49.54 -21.13
N ASP A 269 22.67 50.54 -21.81
CA ASP A 269 22.75 50.57 -23.26
C ASP A 269 23.94 49.82 -23.86
N ASP A 270 23.73 49.38 -25.10
CA ASP A 270 24.63 48.43 -25.74
C ASP A 270 25.96 49.07 -26.09
N GLN A 271 25.95 50.36 -26.44
CA GLN A 271 27.17 51.12 -26.71
C GLN A 271 28.00 51.34 -25.43
N THR A 272 27.34 51.57 -24.28
CA THR A 272 27.99 51.70 -22.97
C THR A 272 28.67 50.38 -22.58
N LYS A 273 27.99 49.25 -22.80
CA LYS A 273 28.54 47.90 -22.58
C LYS A 273 29.68 47.54 -23.53
N ILE A 274 29.64 47.98 -24.81
CA ILE A 274 30.75 47.82 -25.78
C ILE A 274 31.95 48.71 -25.40
N ASN A 275 31.71 49.97 -25.04
CA ASN A 275 32.78 50.88 -24.59
C ASN A 275 33.47 50.33 -23.33
N TYR A 276 32.69 49.71 -22.44
CA TYR A 276 33.16 48.99 -21.28
C TYR A 276 33.98 47.75 -21.65
N SER A 277 33.46 46.84 -22.50
CA SER A 277 34.15 45.58 -22.87
C SER A 277 35.45 45.78 -23.65
N ASN A 278 35.61 46.92 -24.34
CA ASN A 278 36.87 47.34 -24.96
C ASN A 278 37.93 47.83 -23.96
N SER A 279 37.55 48.16 -22.72
CA SER A 279 38.40 48.86 -21.74
C SER A 279 38.66 48.07 -20.46
N TYR A 280 37.77 47.14 -20.08
CA TYR A 280 37.81 46.41 -18.81
C TYR A 280 37.29 44.96 -18.95
N ASP A 281 37.85 44.03 -18.15
CA ASP A 281 37.29 42.69 -17.93
C ASP A 281 36.20 42.72 -16.85
N TRP A 282 35.04 42.10 -17.11
CA TRP A 282 33.95 42.05 -16.13
C TRP A 282 34.36 41.35 -14.81
N PRO A 283 34.01 41.88 -13.61
CA PRO A 283 33.23 43.09 -13.33
C PRO A 283 34.10 44.32 -12.99
N GLU A 284 35.37 44.35 -13.37
CA GLU A 284 36.32 45.41 -12.98
C GLU A 284 35.98 46.73 -13.68
N ILE A 285 36.12 47.85 -12.98
CA ILE A 285 36.01 49.20 -13.56
C ILE A 285 36.74 50.21 -12.65
N GLU A 286 37.30 51.26 -13.25
CA GLU A 286 37.79 52.40 -12.49
C GLU A 286 36.64 53.30 -12.04
N LYS A 287 36.63 53.71 -10.77
CA LYS A 287 35.61 54.64 -10.22
C LYS A 287 35.71 56.07 -10.78
N SER A 288 36.84 56.39 -11.40
CA SER A 288 37.12 57.58 -12.21
C SER A 288 36.48 57.53 -13.60
N SER A 289 36.10 56.34 -14.09
CA SER A 289 35.56 56.16 -15.44
C SER A 289 34.26 56.93 -15.64
N SER A 290 34.12 57.58 -16.80
CA SER A 290 32.85 58.20 -17.23
C SER A 290 31.72 57.18 -17.44
N LEU A 291 32.05 55.88 -17.56
CA LEU A 291 31.09 54.78 -17.66
C LEU A 291 30.60 54.29 -16.28
N PHE A 292 31.18 54.73 -15.16
CA PHE A 292 30.86 54.23 -13.82
C PHE A 292 29.72 55.01 -13.13
N GLN A 293 28.71 54.28 -12.68
CA GLN A 293 27.55 54.83 -12.00
C GLN A 293 27.79 55.03 -10.50
N LYS A 294 28.24 56.23 -10.13
CA LYS A 294 28.67 56.57 -8.76
C LYS A 294 27.62 56.30 -7.68
N HIS A 295 26.31 56.43 -7.98
CA HIS A 295 25.27 56.13 -6.98
C HIS A 295 25.24 54.64 -6.57
N ASN A 296 25.72 53.74 -7.45
CA ASN A 296 25.80 52.31 -7.19
C ASN A 296 27.12 51.86 -6.59
N GLU A 297 28.04 52.76 -6.22
CA GLU A 297 29.37 52.38 -5.72
C GLU A 297 29.31 51.47 -4.47
N VAL A 298 28.41 51.75 -3.52
CA VAL A 298 28.27 50.94 -2.29
C VAL A 298 27.87 49.50 -2.63
N PHE A 299 26.91 49.33 -3.54
CA PHE A 299 26.48 48.03 -4.03
C PHE A 299 27.57 47.35 -4.87
N TYR A 300 28.29 48.09 -5.72
CA TYR A 300 29.42 47.59 -6.50
C TYR A 300 30.53 47.01 -5.62
N ASN A 301 30.97 47.77 -4.61
CA ASN A 301 31.95 47.31 -3.63
C ASN A 301 31.46 46.02 -2.91
N LYS A 302 30.17 45.96 -2.52
CA LYS A 302 29.56 44.78 -1.89
C LYS A 302 29.57 43.55 -2.82
N ILE A 303 29.18 43.70 -4.09
CA ILE A 303 29.20 42.60 -5.07
C ILE A 303 30.63 42.12 -5.35
N LYS A 304 31.61 43.02 -5.46
CA LYS A 304 33.03 42.64 -5.55
C LYS A 304 33.49 41.82 -4.36
N ILE A 305 33.15 42.23 -3.13
CA ILE A 305 33.46 41.49 -1.91
C ILE A 305 32.80 40.11 -1.92
N ASN A 306 31.52 40.02 -2.29
CA ASN A 306 30.82 38.74 -2.41
C ASN A 306 31.51 37.79 -3.41
N LEU A 307 31.88 38.27 -4.60
CA LEU A 307 32.60 37.47 -5.60
C LEU A 307 33.99 37.01 -5.10
N GLN A 308 34.70 37.84 -4.32
CA GLN A 308 35.96 37.44 -3.68
C GLN A 308 35.75 36.40 -2.56
N LEU A 309 34.68 36.51 -1.77
CA LEU A 309 34.32 35.52 -0.74
C LEU A 309 33.91 34.19 -1.38
N PHE A 310 33.10 34.22 -2.44
CA PHE A 310 32.69 33.05 -3.22
C PHE A 310 33.92 32.31 -3.77
N SER A 311 34.96 33.03 -4.21
CA SER A 311 36.23 32.46 -4.69
C SER A 311 36.98 31.74 -3.57
N LYS A 312 37.05 32.35 -2.37
CA LYS A 312 37.70 31.78 -1.18
C LYS A 312 37.01 30.51 -0.67
N ILE A 313 35.67 30.42 -0.77
CA ILE A 313 34.91 29.21 -0.39
C ILE A 313 34.77 28.19 -1.53
N GLY A 314 35.52 28.33 -2.62
CA GLY A 314 35.66 27.30 -3.66
C GLY A 314 34.83 27.49 -4.93
N LEU A 315 33.89 28.45 -4.98
CA LEU A 315 32.95 28.67 -6.10
C LEU A 315 33.59 29.31 -7.35
N ASN A 316 34.89 29.08 -7.57
CA ASN A 316 35.67 29.66 -8.65
C ASN A 316 35.11 29.33 -10.04
N THR A 317 34.58 28.12 -10.24
CA THR A 317 33.93 27.71 -11.49
C THR A 317 32.70 28.57 -11.80
N LEU A 318 31.88 28.90 -10.79
CA LEU A 318 30.70 29.76 -10.94
C LEU A 318 31.09 31.20 -11.27
N ILE A 319 32.08 31.76 -10.58
CA ILE A 319 32.57 33.13 -10.82
C ILE A 319 33.21 33.24 -12.21
N ASN A 320 34.07 32.31 -12.58
CA ASN A 320 34.73 32.30 -13.89
C ASN A 320 33.71 32.10 -15.02
N SER A 321 32.59 31.44 -14.75
CA SER A 321 31.45 31.35 -15.66
C SER A 321 30.75 32.68 -15.86
N PHE A 322 30.45 33.44 -14.78
CA PHE A 322 29.96 34.81 -14.92
C PHE A 322 30.95 35.72 -15.66
N LYS A 323 32.26 35.67 -15.34
CA LYS A 323 33.30 36.42 -16.06
C LYS A 323 33.37 36.07 -17.55
N LYS A 324 33.23 34.78 -17.90
CA LYS A 324 33.19 34.33 -19.30
C LYS A 324 31.97 34.89 -20.03
N VAL A 325 30.79 34.85 -19.41
CA VAL A 325 29.53 35.26 -20.05
C VAL A 325 29.35 36.78 -20.09
N PHE A 326 29.55 37.50 -18.99
CA PHE A 326 29.38 38.96 -18.92
C PHE A 326 30.63 39.77 -19.31
N GLY A 327 31.77 39.12 -19.51
CA GLY A 327 32.82 39.64 -20.37
C GLY A 327 32.55 39.22 -21.81
N LYS A 328 33.28 38.20 -22.27
CA LYS A 328 33.35 37.80 -23.68
C LYS A 328 32.03 37.32 -24.28
N GLY A 329 31.12 36.76 -23.48
CA GLY A 329 29.82 36.25 -23.91
C GLY A 329 28.80 37.31 -24.31
N TYR A 330 29.02 38.59 -23.98
CA TYR A 330 28.12 39.67 -24.39
C TYR A 330 28.17 39.88 -25.92
N ASP A 331 29.34 40.24 -26.43
CA ASP A 331 29.57 40.49 -27.86
C ASP A 331 29.80 39.21 -28.69
N ASN A 332 30.23 38.10 -28.06
CA ASN A 332 30.40 36.81 -28.73
C ASN A 332 29.43 35.73 -28.18
N PRO A 333 28.31 35.45 -28.88
CA PRO A 333 27.37 34.40 -28.48
C PRO A 333 28.00 33.01 -28.24
N LYS A 334 29.09 32.66 -28.92
CA LYS A 334 29.79 31.37 -28.73
C LYS A 334 30.58 31.28 -27.42
N ALA A 335 30.80 32.40 -26.72
CA ALA A 335 31.41 32.42 -25.40
C ALA A 335 30.39 32.29 -24.26
N ARG A 336 29.08 32.39 -24.55
CA ARG A 336 27.99 32.11 -23.60
C ARG A 336 28.06 30.64 -23.14
N LEU A 337 27.40 30.33 -22.02
CA LEU A 337 27.26 28.97 -21.51
C LEU A 337 25.85 28.45 -21.78
N THR A 338 25.71 27.15 -22.04
CA THR A 338 24.39 26.53 -22.22
C THR A 338 23.68 26.34 -20.89
N SER A 339 22.35 26.21 -20.94
CA SER A 339 21.52 25.72 -19.83
C SER A 339 22.10 24.46 -19.15
N LYS A 340 22.63 23.52 -19.94
CA LYS A 340 23.26 22.28 -19.46
C LYS A 340 24.59 22.53 -18.76
N ASP A 341 25.41 23.47 -19.24
CA ASP A 341 26.63 23.89 -18.55
C ASP A 341 26.29 24.52 -17.19
N TRP A 342 25.36 25.49 -17.17
CA TRP A 342 24.88 26.11 -15.94
C TRP A 342 24.35 25.09 -14.94
N LYS A 343 23.52 24.13 -15.38
CA LYS A 343 23.02 23.04 -14.55
C LYS A 343 24.15 22.25 -13.90
N ASN A 344 25.17 21.86 -14.68
CA ASN A 344 26.27 21.05 -14.17
C ASN A 344 27.18 21.83 -13.20
N ILE A 345 27.40 23.13 -13.47
CA ILE A 345 28.14 24.03 -12.57
C ILE A 345 27.38 24.20 -11.25
N LEU A 346 26.09 24.56 -11.33
CA LEU A 346 25.26 24.79 -10.15
C LEU A 346 25.00 23.51 -9.36
N TYR A 347 24.91 22.34 -10.00
CA TYR A 347 24.92 21.04 -9.31
C TYR A 347 26.20 20.86 -8.49
N THR A 348 27.36 21.08 -9.11
CA THR A 348 28.68 20.95 -8.47
C THR A 348 28.85 21.91 -7.30
N VAL A 349 28.21 23.09 -7.35
CA VAL A 349 28.12 24.03 -6.23
C VAL A 349 27.17 23.50 -5.15
N CYS A 350 25.95 23.09 -5.53
CA CYS A 350 24.93 22.69 -4.57
C CYS A 350 25.32 21.45 -3.75
N ILE A 351 26.04 20.47 -4.34
CA ILE A 351 26.54 19.31 -3.58
C ILE A 351 27.57 19.66 -2.49
N GLN A 352 28.19 20.84 -2.56
CA GLN A 352 29.15 21.33 -1.54
C GLN A 352 28.46 22.08 -0.39
N LEU A 353 27.20 22.48 -0.55
CA LEU A 353 26.42 23.17 0.47
C LEU A 353 26.12 22.25 1.66
N LYS A 354 25.91 22.84 2.84
CA LYS A 354 25.68 22.07 4.06
C LYS A 354 24.24 21.56 4.10
N ASP A 355 23.29 22.45 3.87
CA ASP A 355 21.85 22.26 4.08
C ASP A 355 21.12 22.14 2.73
N LYS A 356 21.53 21.10 1.98
CA LYS A 356 21.09 20.79 0.60
C LYS A 356 20.14 19.60 0.48
N THR A 357 20.14 18.72 1.47
CA THR A 357 19.33 17.51 1.49
C THR A 357 17.89 17.86 1.90
N PRO A 358 16.94 16.95 1.70
CA PRO A 358 15.65 17.04 2.37
C PRO A 358 15.79 17.14 3.90
N SER A 359 14.73 17.59 4.56
CA SER A 359 14.62 17.55 6.02
C SER A 359 13.19 17.17 6.42
N ILE A 360 13.01 16.11 7.20
CA ILE A 360 11.73 15.77 7.83
C ILE A 360 11.57 16.65 9.08
N SER A 361 10.60 17.57 9.06
CA SER A 361 10.27 18.43 10.21
C SER A 361 9.27 17.74 11.15
N HIS A 362 8.41 16.89 10.59
CA HIS A 362 7.39 16.14 11.30
C HIS A 362 7.15 14.80 10.60
N TYR A 363 7.02 13.72 11.35
CA TYR A 363 6.47 12.44 10.86
C TYR A 363 5.80 11.71 12.02
N THR A 364 4.49 11.51 11.92
CA THR A 364 3.68 10.84 12.95
C THR A 364 2.64 9.91 12.33
N SER A 365 1.95 9.16 13.18
CA SER A 365 0.78 8.37 12.84
C SER A 365 -0.31 8.57 13.88
N ASN A 366 -1.58 8.51 13.46
CA ASN A 366 -2.74 8.65 14.36
C ASN A 366 -2.85 7.50 15.40
N LYS A 367 -2.12 6.41 15.18
CA LYS A 367 -2.03 5.22 16.03
C LYS A 367 -0.59 4.73 16.05
N THR A 368 -0.15 4.22 17.20
CA THR A 368 1.08 3.40 17.34
C THR A 368 0.77 1.92 17.56
N HIS A 369 -0.50 1.60 17.87
CA HIS A 369 -0.99 0.24 18.12
C HIS A 369 -2.26 0.00 17.30
N ILE A 370 -2.44 -1.23 16.81
CA ILE A 370 -3.69 -1.70 16.20
C ILE A 370 -4.11 -3.03 16.84
N TYR A 371 -5.41 -3.22 17.00
CA TYR A 371 -6.08 -4.38 17.58
C TYR A 371 -6.82 -5.21 16.52
N SER A 372 -7.03 -4.67 15.32
CA SER A 372 -7.56 -5.39 14.16
C SER A 372 -6.80 -5.08 12.87
N ASN A 373 -6.64 -6.09 12.00
CA ASN A 373 -6.05 -5.91 10.67
C ASN A 373 -6.90 -5.06 9.71
N LYS A 374 -8.17 -4.80 10.07
CA LYS A 374 -9.09 -3.88 9.37
C LYS A 374 -8.88 -2.42 9.78
N GLU A 375 -8.08 -2.15 10.81
CA GLU A 375 -7.82 -0.78 11.24
C GLU A 375 -6.94 -0.03 10.25
N GLU A 376 -7.42 1.14 9.85
CA GLU A 376 -6.61 2.14 9.18
C GLU A 376 -5.72 2.89 10.18
N VAL A 377 -4.45 3.05 9.80
CA VAL A 377 -3.46 3.90 10.42
C VAL A 377 -3.13 5.02 9.42
N VAL A 378 -3.38 6.25 9.83
CA VAL A 378 -3.11 7.45 9.04
C VAL A 378 -1.73 7.98 9.42
N PHE A 379 -0.84 8.08 8.45
CA PHE A 379 0.49 8.66 8.56
C PHE A 379 0.46 10.08 8.02
N GLU A 380 1.12 11.01 8.72
CA GLU A 380 1.19 12.42 8.37
C GLU A 380 2.61 12.93 8.53
N TRP A 381 3.08 13.78 7.62
CA TRP A 381 4.41 14.34 7.66
C TRP A 381 4.52 15.74 7.07
N ASP A 382 5.52 16.46 7.55
CA ASP A 382 5.98 17.72 6.99
C ASP A 382 7.50 17.65 6.75
N GLY A 383 7.99 18.47 5.83
CA GLY A 383 9.41 18.54 5.53
C GLY A 383 9.74 19.56 4.45
N SER A 384 11.03 19.84 4.27
CA SER A 384 11.53 20.83 3.32
C SER A 384 12.44 20.22 2.25
N LYS A 385 12.65 20.97 1.16
CA LYS A 385 13.66 20.73 0.11
C LYS A 385 13.56 19.38 -0.62
N TYR A 386 12.41 18.71 -0.60
CA TYR A 386 12.18 17.43 -1.29
C TYR A 386 11.35 17.58 -2.56
N ASN A 387 11.59 16.74 -3.56
CA ASN A 387 10.74 16.62 -4.76
C ASN A 387 10.06 15.25 -4.89
N LYS A 388 10.56 14.24 -4.17
CA LYS A 388 10.02 12.87 -4.12
C LYS A 388 9.86 12.47 -2.65
N ALA A 389 8.71 11.89 -2.30
CA ALA A 389 8.46 11.32 -0.98
C ALA A 389 8.09 9.84 -1.13
N TYR A 390 8.60 8.98 -0.25
CA TYR A 390 8.33 7.55 -0.26
C TYR A 390 7.86 7.11 1.13
N LEU A 391 6.72 6.40 1.18
CA LEU A 391 6.20 5.82 2.42
C LEU A 391 6.24 4.29 2.29
N ASN A 392 7.02 3.63 3.15
CA ASN A 392 7.33 2.19 3.07
C ASN A 392 7.74 1.79 1.63
N ASN A 393 8.71 2.52 1.07
CA ASN A 393 9.23 2.39 -0.31
C ASN A 393 8.21 2.57 -1.46
N LYS A 394 6.94 2.91 -1.20
CA LYS A 394 5.99 3.34 -2.24
C LYS A 394 6.13 4.83 -2.47
N LEU A 395 6.33 5.24 -3.74
CA LEU A 395 6.37 6.65 -4.13
C LEU A 395 5.00 7.30 -3.92
N VAL A 396 4.99 8.43 -3.21
CA VAL A 396 3.81 9.21 -2.87
C VAL A 396 3.48 10.22 -3.98
N ALA A 397 2.20 10.56 -4.14
CA ALA A 397 1.78 11.59 -5.08
C ALA A 397 2.31 12.99 -4.70
N TYR A 398 2.53 13.84 -5.70
CA TYR A 398 3.09 15.18 -5.52
C TYR A 398 2.21 16.04 -4.59
N LYS A 399 2.84 16.75 -3.64
CA LYS A 399 2.21 17.51 -2.53
C LYS A 399 1.23 16.71 -1.63
N THR A 400 1.22 15.38 -1.65
CA THR A 400 0.53 14.59 -0.62
C THR A 400 1.41 14.47 0.63
N GLN A 401 0.88 14.89 1.77
CA GLN A 401 1.52 14.86 3.11
C GLN A 401 0.88 13.85 4.08
N GLN A 402 -0.19 13.17 3.66
CA GLN A 402 -0.95 12.25 4.51
C GLN A 402 -1.39 11.00 3.72
N ILE A 403 -1.26 9.80 4.30
CA ILE A 403 -1.66 8.51 3.69
C ILE A 403 -2.22 7.57 4.76
N SER A 404 -3.32 6.89 4.46
CA SER A 404 -3.85 5.78 5.26
C SER A 404 -3.31 4.41 4.79
N MET A 405 -3.02 3.51 5.73
CA MET A 405 -2.62 2.11 5.48
C MET A 405 -3.11 1.16 6.58
N ASN A 406 -3.36 -0.10 6.22
CA ASN A 406 -3.66 -1.21 7.13
C ASN A 406 -2.47 -2.17 7.24
N PHE A 407 -2.38 -2.94 8.33
CA PHE A 407 -1.31 -3.91 8.56
C PHE A 407 -1.84 -5.25 9.07
N LEU A 408 -1.20 -6.35 8.67
CA LEU A 408 -1.49 -7.72 9.15
C LEU A 408 -0.64 -8.11 10.38
N ASP A 409 0.39 -7.32 10.69
CA ASP A 409 1.37 -7.59 11.75
C ASP A 409 2.06 -6.30 12.19
N SER A 410 2.82 -6.36 13.28
CA SER A 410 3.68 -5.25 13.73
C SER A 410 4.68 -4.89 12.64
N LYS A 411 4.93 -3.59 12.44
CA LYS A 411 5.72 -3.10 11.31
C LYS A 411 6.38 -1.75 11.55
N GLU A 412 7.66 -1.67 11.20
CA GLU A 412 8.37 -0.42 10.91
C GLU A 412 7.88 0.18 9.57
N VAL A 413 7.46 1.44 9.63
CA VAL A 413 7.01 2.24 8.48
C VAL A 413 7.99 3.38 8.26
N THR A 414 8.72 3.30 7.15
CA THR A 414 9.74 4.28 6.78
C THR A 414 9.14 5.40 5.94
N LEU A 415 9.25 6.65 6.39
CA LEU A 415 9.17 7.83 5.52
C LEU A 415 10.57 8.13 4.98
N ARG A 416 10.68 8.39 3.68
CA ARG A 416 11.92 8.84 3.04
C ARG A 416 11.63 9.98 2.07
N LEU A 417 12.20 11.15 2.34
CA LEU A 417 12.15 12.32 1.48
C LEU A 417 13.43 12.40 0.65
N VAL A 418 13.32 12.73 -0.64
CA VAL A 418 14.44 12.68 -1.61
C VAL A 418 14.47 13.93 -2.48
N ASN A 419 15.68 14.37 -2.84
CA ASN A 419 15.95 15.37 -3.88
C ASN A 419 17.21 15.00 -4.68
N ASP A 420 17.56 15.84 -5.66
CA ASP A 420 18.70 15.64 -6.58
C ASP A 420 20.09 15.62 -5.87
N PHE A 421 20.16 15.97 -4.58
CA PHE A 421 21.36 16.08 -3.76
C PHE A 421 21.46 15.05 -2.62
N GLY A 422 20.39 14.30 -2.32
CA GLY A 422 20.37 13.27 -1.30
C GLY A 422 18.96 12.96 -0.76
N GLU A 423 18.91 12.30 0.39
CA GLU A 423 17.68 11.85 1.04
C GLU A 423 17.75 12.01 2.56
N ASP A 424 16.58 12.14 3.17
CA ASP A 424 16.37 12.08 4.62
C ASP A 424 15.33 10.98 4.93
N THR A 425 15.41 10.35 6.09
CA THR A 425 14.67 9.12 6.39
C THR A 425 14.36 8.97 7.89
N GLN A 426 13.09 8.75 8.20
CA GLN A 426 12.60 8.49 9.55
C GLN A 426 11.70 7.24 9.56
N VAL A 427 11.63 6.55 10.69
CA VAL A 427 10.84 5.34 10.89
C VAL A 427 9.87 5.54 12.05
N LEU A 428 8.65 5.01 11.92
CA LEU A 428 7.69 4.82 13.01
C LEU A 428 7.39 3.32 13.14
N GLU A 429 7.24 2.84 14.38
CA GLU A 429 6.79 1.48 14.65
C GLU A 429 5.26 1.46 14.88
N ILE A 430 4.57 0.55 14.20
CA ILE A 430 3.17 0.20 14.46
C ILE A 430 3.14 -1.20 15.08
N ILE A 431 2.49 -1.36 16.22
CA ILE A 431 2.44 -2.62 16.97
C ILE A 431 1.06 -3.29 16.76
N ALA A 432 1.04 -4.52 16.26
CA ALA A 432 -0.18 -5.33 16.17
C ALA A 432 -0.41 -6.09 17.49
N VAL A 433 -1.41 -5.66 18.25
CA VAL A 433 -1.78 -6.24 19.54
C VAL A 433 -2.60 -7.52 19.32
N LYS A 434 -1.89 -8.63 19.12
CA LYS A 434 -2.46 -9.93 18.78
C LYS A 434 -3.12 -10.65 19.97
N VAL A 435 -4.27 -10.16 20.41
CA VAL A 435 -5.13 -10.85 21.40
C VAL A 435 -5.70 -12.14 20.80
N ALA A 436 -5.73 -13.23 21.56
CA ALA A 436 -6.35 -14.48 21.12
C ALA A 436 -7.87 -14.46 21.38
N PRO A 437 -8.70 -14.94 20.43
CA PRO A 437 -10.15 -15.04 20.60
C PRO A 437 -10.50 -15.98 21.77
N LYS A 438 -11.66 -15.74 22.39
CA LYS A 438 -12.19 -16.55 23.50
C LYS A 438 -13.61 -17.02 23.16
N ILE A 439 -13.85 -18.32 23.22
CA ILE A 439 -15.20 -18.88 23.21
C ILE A 439 -15.72 -18.84 24.64
N LEU A 440 -16.78 -18.07 24.88
CA LEU A 440 -17.44 -17.96 26.19
C LEU A 440 -18.50 -19.06 26.32
N THR A 441 -19.35 -19.20 25.30
CA THR A 441 -20.35 -20.26 25.19
C THR A 441 -20.32 -20.90 23.79
N PHE A 442 -20.66 -22.18 23.75
CA PHE A 442 -21.01 -22.93 22.54
C PHE A 442 -21.82 -24.13 23.03
N ASP A 443 -23.10 -24.17 22.69
CA ASP A 443 -24.11 -25.01 23.33
C ASP A 443 -25.29 -25.29 22.38
N ALA A 444 -26.18 -26.21 22.73
CA ALA A 444 -27.38 -26.55 21.96
C ALA A 444 -28.64 -26.52 22.84
N ASP A 445 -29.79 -26.21 22.23
CA ASP A 445 -31.10 -26.29 22.89
C ASP A 445 -31.48 -27.74 23.29
N LYS A 446 -31.06 -28.73 22.50
CA LYS A 446 -31.10 -30.16 22.84
C LYS A 446 -29.90 -30.93 22.28
N TYR A 447 -29.39 -31.87 23.08
CA TYR A 447 -28.20 -32.68 22.74
C TYR A 447 -28.52 -33.94 21.93
N VAL A 448 -29.79 -34.37 21.92
CA VAL A 448 -30.28 -35.52 21.15
C VAL A 448 -31.41 -35.05 20.24
N ARG A 449 -31.31 -35.35 18.95
CA ARG A 449 -32.40 -35.13 18.00
C ARG A 449 -33.39 -36.28 18.06
N ASN A 450 -34.57 -36.01 18.62
CA ASN A 450 -35.65 -36.97 18.87
C ASN A 450 -36.90 -36.75 17.99
N ASP A 451 -36.90 -35.73 17.13
CA ASP A 451 -38.02 -35.34 16.29
C ASP A 451 -37.54 -34.67 14.99
N VAL A 452 -38.44 -34.42 14.04
CA VAL A 452 -38.09 -33.78 12.76
C VAL A 452 -37.62 -32.32 12.89
N ALA A 453 -37.73 -31.69 14.05
CA ALA A 453 -37.30 -30.30 14.25
C ALA A 453 -35.76 -30.18 14.15
N PRO A 454 -35.21 -28.97 13.89
CA PRO A 454 -33.79 -28.70 14.07
C PRO A 454 -33.35 -28.84 15.54
N ILE A 455 -32.03 -28.89 15.71
CA ILE A 455 -31.35 -28.46 16.94
C ILE A 455 -30.85 -27.03 16.69
N ILE A 456 -31.00 -26.14 17.68
CA ILE A 456 -30.50 -24.77 17.64
C ILE A 456 -29.16 -24.73 18.36
N LEU A 457 -28.08 -24.55 17.59
CA LEU A 457 -26.77 -24.21 18.15
C LEU A 457 -26.77 -22.73 18.58
N SER A 458 -26.06 -22.43 19.66
CA SER A 458 -25.83 -21.07 20.15
C SER A 458 -24.37 -20.87 20.54
N TRP A 459 -23.84 -19.65 20.37
CA TRP A 459 -22.47 -19.31 20.78
C TRP A 459 -22.34 -17.83 21.17
N GLU A 460 -21.34 -17.58 22.02
CA GLU A 460 -20.88 -16.26 22.40
C GLU A 460 -19.35 -16.28 22.48
N THR A 461 -18.71 -15.29 21.86
CA THR A 461 -17.25 -15.20 21.77
C THR A 461 -16.79 -13.75 21.96
N ASN A 462 -15.59 -13.57 22.51
CA ASN A 462 -14.94 -12.27 22.67
C ASN A 462 -13.56 -12.24 21.98
N GLU A 463 -13.07 -11.05 21.65
CA GLU A 463 -11.81 -10.82 20.90
C GLU A 463 -11.81 -11.50 19.51
N THR A 464 -12.99 -11.62 18.91
CA THR A 464 -13.29 -12.45 17.74
C THR A 464 -13.82 -11.58 16.58
N ASP A 465 -13.22 -11.75 15.40
CA ASP A 465 -13.59 -11.09 14.15
C ASP A 465 -14.78 -11.79 13.46
N TYR A 466 -14.78 -13.12 13.47
CA TYR A 466 -15.86 -13.98 13.01
C TYR A 466 -15.70 -15.40 13.57
N VAL A 467 -16.76 -16.20 13.52
CA VAL A 467 -16.72 -17.65 13.78
C VAL A 467 -17.04 -18.46 12.52
N VAL A 468 -16.64 -19.72 12.50
CA VAL A 468 -17.03 -20.74 11.51
C VAL A 468 -17.39 -22.02 12.25
N ILE A 469 -18.45 -22.72 11.84
CA ILE A 469 -18.85 -24.00 12.42
C ILE A 469 -18.65 -25.11 11.38
N SER A 470 -18.05 -26.23 11.76
CA SER A 470 -17.83 -27.36 10.84
C SER A 470 -19.15 -27.90 10.27
N GLY A 471 -19.22 -28.05 8.95
CA GLY A 471 -20.43 -28.51 8.27
C GLY A 471 -21.50 -27.41 8.06
N ILE A 472 -21.18 -26.14 8.34
CA ILE A 472 -22.05 -25.00 8.09
C ILE A 472 -21.31 -23.97 7.22
N ASP A 473 -21.77 -23.79 5.98
CA ASP A 473 -21.12 -22.91 5.00
C ASP A 473 -21.43 -21.42 5.25
N SER A 474 -20.75 -20.80 6.21
CA SER A 474 -20.57 -19.32 6.27
C SER A 474 -19.57 -18.89 7.35
N GLN A 475 -19.22 -17.60 7.33
CA GLN A 475 -18.71 -16.91 8.51
C GLN A 475 -19.90 -16.31 9.28
N HIS A 476 -19.93 -16.47 10.59
CA HIS A 476 -20.94 -15.85 11.45
C HIS A 476 -20.33 -14.82 12.40
N LEU A 477 -21.19 -14.00 13.01
CA LEU A 477 -20.79 -12.99 14.01
C LEU A 477 -20.32 -13.65 15.32
N SER A 478 -19.64 -12.85 16.16
CA SER A 478 -19.10 -13.29 17.45
C SER A 478 -20.14 -13.83 18.44
N ILE A 479 -21.41 -13.44 18.27
CA ILE A 479 -22.57 -13.96 18.99
C ILE A 479 -23.61 -14.38 17.95
N GLY A 480 -24.27 -15.53 18.13
CA GLY A 480 -25.33 -15.96 17.23
C GLY A 480 -25.94 -17.32 17.57
N THR A 481 -26.89 -17.71 16.72
CA THR A 481 -27.53 -19.03 16.72
C THR A 481 -27.64 -19.56 15.29
N THR A 482 -27.76 -20.87 15.12
CA THR A 482 -28.05 -21.48 13.81
C THR A 482 -28.74 -22.84 13.94
N GLU A 483 -29.60 -23.19 12.99
CA GLU A 483 -30.29 -24.48 12.94
C GLU A 483 -29.42 -25.56 12.31
N VAL A 484 -29.26 -26.70 12.99
CA VAL A 484 -28.65 -27.91 12.44
C VAL A 484 -29.63 -29.08 12.45
N LYS A 485 -29.48 -29.98 11.47
CA LYS A 485 -30.41 -31.10 11.24
C LYS A 485 -29.63 -32.42 11.09
N PRO A 486 -28.84 -32.85 12.10
CA PRO A 486 -28.14 -34.11 12.06
C PRO A 486 -29.11 -35.29 11.88
N ILE A 487 -28.67 -36.30 11.15
CA ILE A 487 -29.35 -37.60 10.94
C ILE A 487 -28.52 -38.76 11.49
N ASP A 488 -27.38 -38.43 12.10
CA ASP A 488 -26.34 -39.34 12.55
C ASP A 488 -25.54 -38.66 13.67
N HIS A 489 -24.76 -39.41 14.44
CA HIS A 489 -23.89 -38.85 15.48
C HIS A 489 -22.92 -37.84 14.86
N THR A 490 -23.01 -36.56 15.28
CA THR A 490 -22.32 -35.45 14.62
C THR A 490 -21.62 -34.55 15.62
N ILE A 491 -20.30 -34.38 15.46
CA ILE A 491 -19.51 -33.41 16.22
C ILE A 491 -19.42 -32.10 15.42
N TYR A 492 -19.90 -31.02 16.02
CA TYR A 492 -19.76 -29.66 15.49
C TYR A 492 -18.59 -28.96 16.18
N THR A 493 -17.65 -28.43 15.40
CA THR A 493 -16.51 -27.65 15.89
C THR A 493 -16.73 -26.16 15.60
N LEU A 494 -16.95 -25.36 16.65
CA LEU A 494 -16.90 -23.90 16.57
C LEU A 494 -15.44 -23.45 16.52
N THR A 495 -15.06 -22.79 15.43
CA THR A 495 -13.77 -22.10 15.27
C THR A 495 -13.98 -20.60 15.41
N ALA A 496 -13.50 -20.00 16.50
CA ALA A 496 -13.47 -18.54 16.66
C ALA A 496 -12.16 -17.97 16.12
N VAL A 497 -12.24 -16.94 15.27
CA VAL A 497 -11.09 -16.33 14.59
C VAL A 497 -10.90 -14.88 15.06
N GLY A 498 -9.74 -14.56 15.63
CA GLY A 498 -9.39 -13.22 16.09
C GLY A 498 -8.99 -12.27 14.97
N HIS A 499 -8.93 -10.97 15.25
CA HIS A 499 -8.73 -9.92 14.25
C HIS A 499 -7.35 -9.87 13.56
N PHE A 500 -6.42 -10.77 13.89
CA PHE A 500 -5.18 -11.04 13.12
C PHE A 500 -5.07 -12.52 12.68
N GLY A 501 -6.17 -13.26 12.63
CA GLY A 501 -6.23 -14.65 12.16
C GLY A 501 -5.82 -15.71 13.18
N GLN A 502 -5.65 -15.34 14.45
CA GLN A 502 -5.52 -16.29 15.57
C GLN A 502 -6.79 -17.16 15.66
N LYS A 503 -6.69 -18.41 16.12
CA LYS A 503 -7.84 -19.32 16.19
C LYS A 503 -7.91 -20.06 17.52
N VAL A 504 -9.13 -20.22 18.04
CA VAL A 504 -9.45 -21.18 19.09
C VAL A 504 -10.66 -22.01 18.66
N TYR A 505 -10.81 -23.18 19.29
CA TYR A 505 -11.74 -24.22 18.89
C TYR A 505 -12.51 -24.73 20.10
N LYS A 506 -13.81 -25.03 19.94
CA LYS A 506 -14.60 -25.82 20.89
C LYS A 506 -15.49 -26.78 20.13
N GLU A 507 -15.59 -28.02 20.61
CA GLU A 507 -16.42 -29.06 20.03
C GLU A 507 -17.72 -29.25 20.82
N LEU A 508 -18.76 -29.69 20.13
CA LEU A 508 -20.09 -30.00 20.66
C LEU A 508 -20.60 -31.25 19.94
N SER A 509 -20.80 -32.34 20.70
CA SER A 509 -21.33 -33.60 20.19
C SER A 509 -22.86 -33.58 20.24
N LEU A 510 -23.50 -33.91 19.12
CA LEU A 510 -24.95 -34.11 19.04
C LEU A 510 -25.27 -35.51 18.55
N ASP A 511 -26.17 -36.16 19.26
CA ASP A 511 -26.70 -37.49 18.92
C ASP A 511 -28.07 -37.39 18.24
N VAL A 512 -28.50 -38.50 17.66
CA VAL A 512 -29.86 -38.67 17.14
C VAL A 512 -30.49 -39.91 17.75
N ILE A 513 -31.81 -39.94 17.86
CA ILE A 513 -32.52 -41.08 18.42
C ILE A 513 -32.40 -42.31 17.50
N TYR A 514 -32.12 -43.46 18.09
CA TYR A 514 -31.96 -44.74 17.39
C TYR A 514 -33.03 -45.73 17.87
N PRO A 515 -33.56 -46.61 17.00
CA PRO A 515 -34.42 -47.70 17.45
C PRO A 515 -33.60 -48.76 18.21
N GLU A 516 -34.09 -49.20 19.36
CA GLU A 516 -33.50 -50.31 20.13
C GLU A 516 -34.42 -51.53 20.11
N ILE A 517 -33.84 -52.74 20.02
CA ILE A 517 -34.58 -54.00 20.07
C ILE A 517 -34.41 -54.63 21.45
N LEU A 518 -35.24 -54.18 22.39
CA LEU A 518 -35.28 -54.62 23.79
C LEU A 518 -35.48 -56.14 23.86
N GLU A 519 -36.56 -56.65 23.28
CA GLU A 519 -36.84 -58.09 23.18
C GLU A 519 -36.94 -58.53 21.72
N PHE A 520 -36.35 -59.69 21.42
CA PHE A 520 -36.66 -60.47 20.23
C PHE A 520 -36.48 -61.94 20.61
N SER A 521 -37.58 -62.67 20.71
CA SER A 521 -37.67 -63.99 21.33
C SER A 521 -38.68 -64.88 20.61
N TRP A 522 -38.65 -66.19 20.86
CA TRP A 522 -39.66 -67.11 20.34
C TRP A 522 -39.98 -68.23 21.33
N GLU A 523 -41.20 -68.76 21.23
CA GLU A 523 -41.63 -69.98 21.94
C GLU A 523 -42.50 -70.88 21.05
N ILE A 524 -42.72 -72.14 21.45
CA ILE A 524 -43.49 -73.13 20.67
C ILE A 524 -44.97 -73.00 20.98
N ASN A 525 -45.79 -72.60 19.99
CA ASN A 525 -47.23 -72.45 20.19
C ASN A 525 -47.99 -73.76 19.98
N LEU A 526 -48.03 -74.55 21.05
CA LEU A 526 -48.77 -75.81 21.10
C LEU A 526 -50.29 -75.66 20.83
N HIS A 527 -50.88 -74.47 20.99
CA HIS A 527 -52.28 -74.20 20.64
C HIS A 527 -52.51 -73.99 19.14
N LYS A 528 -51.45 -73.64 18.39
CA LYS A 528 -51.47 -73.53 16.92
C LYS A 528 -50.87 -74.77 16.23
N GLY A 529 -50.21 -75.65 16.98
CA GLY A 529 -49.70 -76.96 16.53
C GLY A 529 -48.18 -77.09 16.60
N LEU A 530 -47.67 -78.32 16.53
CA LEU A 530 -46.25 -78.66 16.85
C LEU A 530 -45.19 -77.98 15.97
N ASN A 531 -45.60 -77.40 14.85
CA ASN A 531 -44.76 -76.70 13.88
C ASN A 531 -44.89 -75.16 13.97
N ASN A 532 -45.78 -74.62 14.82
CA ASN A 532 -45.93 -73.18 14.99
C ASN A 532 -45.03 -72.66 16.12
N VAL A 533 -44.33 -71.57 15.82
CA VAL A 533 -43.61 -70.75 16.80
C VAL A 533 -44.28 -69.38 16.90
N ASP A 534 -44.35 -68.86 18.10
CA ASP A 534 -44.74 -67.48 18.39
C ASP A 534 -43.48 -66.66 18.49
N ILE A 535 -43.32 -65.67 17.61
CA ILE A 535 -42.18 -64.75 17.62
C ILE A 535 -42.64 -63.42 18.22
N LYS A 536 -42.07 -63.07 19.38
CA LYS A 536 -42.34 -61.80 20.08
C LYS A 536 -41.19 -60.83 19.83
N TRP A 537 -41.53 -59.55 19.65
CA TRP A 537 -40.55 -58.46 19.74
C TRP A 537 -41.09 -57.26 20.51
N GLU A 538 -40.17 -56.56 21.14
CA GLU A 538 -40.40 -55.30 21.83
C GLU A 538 -39.25 -54.36 21.50
N THR A 539 -39.57 -53.15 21.03
CA THR A 539 -38.62 -52.15 20.56
C THR A 539 -38.92 -50.78 21.17
N GLU A 540 -37.87 -49.99 21.37
CA GLU A 540 -37.99 -48.58 21.75
C GLU A 540 -37.57 -47.69 20.58
N HIS A 541 -38.25 -46.54 20.42
CA HIS A 541 -37.99 -45.53 19.38
C HIS A 541 -38.04 -46.01 17.91
N ALA A 542 -38.50 -47.23 17.63
CA ALA A 542 -38.89 -47.65 16.30
C ALA A 542 -40.30 -47.13 15.95
N GLU A 543 -40.50 -46.74 14.70
CA GLU A 543 -41.82 -46.45 14.13
C GLU A 543 -42.50 -47.73 13.64
N LYS A 544 -41.70 -48.71 13.21
CA LYS A 544 -42.13 -50.00 12.64
C LYS A 544 -40.99 -51.01 12.63
N VAL A 545 -41.31 -52.27 12.33
CA VAL A 545 -40.32 -53.32 12.05
C VAL A 545 -40.56 -54.01 10.71
N LEU A 546 -39.51 -54.62 10.17
CA LEU A 546 -39.57 -55.70 9.17
C LEU A 546 -39.09 -56.99 9.84
N LEU A 547 -39.73 -58.13 9.53
CA LEU A 547 -39.37 -59.43 10.10
C LEU A 547 -39.13 -60.45 8.98
N GLU A 548 -37.92 -60.47 8.42
CA GLU A 548 -37.59 -61.40 7.34
C GLU A 548 -37.60 -62.85 7.85
N PRO A 549 -38.11 -63.84 7.09
CA PRO A 549 -38.54 -63.75 5.68
C PRO A 549 -40.02 -63.40 5.45
N LEU A 550 -40.76 -62.90 6.45
CA LEU A 550 -42.13 -62.42 6.23
C LEU A 550 -42.14 -61.13 5.39
N ALA A 551 -43.17 -60.98 4.56
CA ALA A 551 -43.37 -59.77 3.76
C ALA A 551 -44.21 -58.71 4.51
N GLY A 552 -43.96 -57.45 4.17
CA GLY A 552 -44.70 -56.29 4.67
C GLY A 552 -44.20 -55.78 6.02
N GLU A 553 -44.57 -54.54 6.32
CA GLU A 553 -44.22 -53.85 7.56
C GLU A 553 -45.06 -54.38 8.74
N ARG A 554 -44.61 -54.14 9.97
CA ARG A 554 -45.33 -54.44 11.21
C ARG A 554 -45.14 -53.31 12.24
N GLU A 555 -46.05 -53.25 13.20
CA GLU A 555 -45.97 -52.35 14.37
C GLU A 555 -44.66 -52.54 15.15
N ALA A 556 -44.20 -51.47 15.81
CA ALA A 556 -42.96 -51.44 16.58
C ALA A 556 -42.87 -52.55 17.65
N ASN A 557 -44.01 -52.96 18.22
CA ASN A 557 -44.13 -54.04 19.20
C ASN A 557 -45.14 -55.08 18.71
N GLY A 558 -44.85 -56.37 18.85
CA GLY A 558 -45.71 -57.39 18.26
C GLY A 558 -45.44 -58.84 18.63
N LEU A 559 -46.35 -59.68 18.16
CA LEU A 559 -46.34 -61.14 18.27
C LEU A 559 -46.87 -61.71 16.94
N GLU A 560 -46.11 -62.59 16.29
CA GLU A 560 -46.52 -63.27 15.05
C GLU A 560 -46.51 -64.79 15.22
N HIS A 561 -47.51 -65.45 14.64
CA HIS A 561 -47.71 -66.90 14.73
C HIS A 561 -47.25 -67.58 13.43
N ILE A 562 -46.09 -68.22 13.43
CA ILE A 562 -45.40 -68.67 12.20
C ILE A 562 -45.20 -70.19 12.19
N SER A 563 -45.67 -70.85 11.14
CA SER A 563 -45.49 -72.29 10.93
C SER A 563 -44.16 -72.58 10.21
N ILE A 564 -43.25 -73.27 10.88
CA ILE A 564 -41.92 -73.63 10.39
C ILE A 564 -41.76 -75.15 10.27
N SER A 565 -41.14 -75.61 9.17
CA SER A 565 -40.94 -77.04 8.87
C SER A 565 -39.54 -77.57 9.24
N GLY A 566 -38.68 -76.69 9.78
CA GLY A 566 -37.32 -76.95 10.20
C GLY A 566 -36.75 -75.70 10.87
N GLU A 567 -35.47 -75.76 11.26
CA GLU A 567 -34.71 -74.62 11.76
C GLU A 567 -34.77 -73.45 10.76
N LEU A 568 -35.26 -72.28 11.21
CA LEU A 568 -35.41 -71.10 10.39
C LEU A 568 -34.85 -69.87 11.12
N LYS A 569 -34.00 -69.13 10.41
CA LYS A 569 -33.47 -67.84 10.87
C LYS A 569 -34.45 -66.72 10.53
N PHE A 570 -34.75 -65.89 11.51
CA PHE A 570 -35.52 -64.66 11.38
C PHE A 570 -34.63 -63.45 11.63
N THR A 571 -34.83 -62.39 10.85
CA THR A 571 -34.11 -61.12 11.01
C THR A 571 -35.13 -60.02 11.32
N LEU A 572 -35.15 -59.52 12.55
CA LEU A 572 -35.93 -58.33 12.90
C LEU A 572 -35.12 -57.09 12.54
N THR A 573 -35.68 -56.22 11.70
CA THR A 573 -35.15 -54.89 11.39
C THR A 573 -36.09 -53.86 11.99
N ALA A 574 -35.73 -53.29 13.13
CA ALA A 574 -36.45 -52.15 13.70
C ALA A 574 -36.06 -50.87 12.96
N ILE A 575 -37.04 -50.08 12.52
CA ILE A 575 -36.86 -48.85 11.76
C ILE A 575 -37.38 -47.69 12.60
N GLY A 576 -36.49 -46.78 12.99
CA GLY A 576 -36.81 -45.52 13.66
C GLY A 576 -36.57 -44.32 12.75
N LEU A 577 -36.72 -43.11 13.31
CA LEU A 577 -36.83 -41.84 12.58
C LEU A 577 -35.67 -41.51 11.62
N TYR A 578 -34.45 -42.01 11.87
CA TYR A 578 -33.26 -41.78 11.01
C TYR A 578 -32.47 -43.04 10.62
N LYS A 579 -32.63 -44.13 11.36
CA LYS A 579 -31.86 -45.37 11.19
C LYS A 579 -32.70 -46.60 11.44
N SER A 580 -32.21 -47.74 10.97
CA SER A 580 -32.64 -49.06 11.41
C SER A 580 -31.55 -49.79 12.20
N VAL A 581 -31.98 -50.73 13.03
CA VAL A 581 -31.14 -51.67 13.78
C VAL A 581 -31.66 -53.08 13.52
N THR A 582 -30.76 -54.05 13.38
CA THR A 582 -31.12 -55.45 13.12
C THR A 582 -30.75 -56.37 14.28
N LYS A 583 -31.54 -57.43 14.47
CA LYS A 583 -31.28 -58.51 15.44
C LYS A 583 -31.69 -59.83 14.81
N ASP A 584 -30.83 -60.82 14.95
CA ASP A 584 -31.03 -62.18 14.43
C ASP A 584 -31.63 -63.08 15.51
N LEU A 585 -32.53 -63.99 15.11
CA LEU A 585 -33.12 -65.02 15.94
C LEU A 585 -33.21 -66.32 15.16
N LEU A 586 -33.01 -67.45 15.85
CA LEU A 586 -33.00 -68.79 15.23
C LEU A 586 -34.05 -69.63 15.94
N ALA A 587 -35.06 -70.09 15.19
CA ALA A 587 -36.23 -70.80 15.74
C ALA A 587 -36.37 -72.21 15.16
N GLU A 588 -36.80 -73.15 16.00
CA GLU A 588 -36.85 -74.58 15.69
C GLU A 588 -38.23 -75.19 16.00
N PRO A 589 -38.78 -76.08 15.16
CA PRO A 589 -39.99 -76.83 15.48
C PRO A 589 -39.75 -77.87 16.58
N MET A 590 -40.80 -78.33 17.25
CA MET A 590 -40.67 -79.20 18.43
C MET A 590 -40.00 -80.55 18.11
N GLY A 591 -38.77 -80.75 18.58
CA GLY A 591 -38.00 -81.96 18.34
C GLY A 591 -38.60 -83.24 18.93
N LEU A 592 -38.66 -84.31 18.13
CA LEU A 592 -39.14 -85.63 18.57
C LEU A 592 -38.12 -86.32 19.51
N PRO A 593 -38.55 -86.86 20.68
CA PRO A 593 -37.63 -87.43 21.67
C PRO A 593 -37.01 -88.76 21.21
N LYS A 594 -35.68 -88.85 21.23
CA LYS A 594 -34.92 -90.08 20.95
C LYS A 594 -34.58 -90.81 22.25
N ILE A 595 -35.34 -91.85 22.58
CA ILE A 595 -35.09 -92.70 23.77
C ILE A 595 -34.08 -93.81 23.42
N ARG A 596 -32.95 -93.87 24.14
CA ARG A 596 -32.11 -95.08 24.27
C ARG A 596 -31.52 -95.27 25.67
N GLN A 597 -32.36 -95.84 26.53
CA GLN A 597 -32.02 -96.79 27.61
C GLN A 597 -31.23 -96.29 28.85
N ILE A 598 -31.60 -96.87 30.00
CA ILE A 598 -31.06 -96.63 31.34
C ILE A 598 -30.31 -97.88 31.79
N ASN A 599 -29.27 -97.72 32.62
CA ASN A 599 -28.93 -98.70 33.67
C ASN A 599 -28.12 -98.01 34.80
N ALA A 600 -28.37 -98.43 36.05
CA ALA A 600 -27.66 -98.01 37.27
C ALA A 600 -27.09 -99.27 37.98
N PRO A 601 -26.23 -99.18 39.03
CA PRO A 601 -26.65 -98.66 40.34
C PRO A 601 -25.60 -97.89 41.20
N MET A 602 -26.13 -97.35 42.30
CA MET A 602 -25.54 -96.81 43.56
C MET A 602 -24.42 -97.65 44.24
N PRO A 603 -23.79 -97.19 45.36
CA PRO A 603 -23.86 -95.89 46.08
C PRO A 603 -22.44 -95.21 46.15
N ASN A 604 -22.01 -94.29 47.04
CA ASN A 604 -22.51 -93.52 48.22
C ASN A 604 -21.63 -92.21 48.34
N PHE A 605 -21.57 -91.34 49.37
CA PHE A 605 -22.12 -91.27 50.75
C PHE A 605 -22.27 -89.79 51.22
N GLN A 606 -23.04 -89.61 52.29
CA GLN A 606 -23.06 -88.62 53.40
C GLN A 606 -21.73 -87.85 53.73
N ILE A 607 -21.69 -86.67 54.38
CA ILE A 607 -22.65 -85.77 55.11
C ILE A 607 -22.06 -84.32 55.15
N THR A 608 -22.67 -83.16 55.46
CA THR A 608 -23.77 -82.72 56.37
C THR A 608 -24.43 -81.41 55.88
N ASN A 609 -25.48 -80.91 56.56
CA ASN A 609 -25.98 -79.51 56.48
C ASN A 609 -25.59 -78.70 57.74
N LEU A 610 -25.60 -77.35 57.67
CA LEU A 610 -26.64 -76.47 58.29
C LEU A 610 -26.24 -74.96 58.35
N VAL A 611 -27.04 -74.14 57.62
CA VAL A 611 -27.64 -72.85 58.05
C VAL A 611 -26.85 -71.52 58.06
N ASN A 612 -27.61 -70.47 57.68
CA ASN A 612 -27.42 -69.02 57.83
C ASN A 612 -26.33 -68.28 57.01
N THR A 613 -26.51 -67.02 56.61
CA THR A 613 -27.70 -66.20 56.19
C THR A 613 -27.15 -64.85 55.75
N ASP A 614 -27.82 -64.18 54.80
CA ASP A 614 -27.66 -62.75 54.49
C ASP A 614 -26.26 -62.35 53.95
N HIS A 615 -26.09 -61.28 53.18
CA HIS A 615 -26.90 -60.06 53.10
C HIS A 615 -27.25 -59.61 51.67
N LEU A 616 -28.28 -58.76 51.62
CA LEU A 616 -28.59 -57.87 50.50
C LEU A 616 -27.35 -57.09 50.04
N LYS A 617 -27.38 -56.61 48.79
CA LYS A 617 -27.08 -55.19 48.54
C LYS A 617 -27.81 -54.59 47.34
N LEU A 618 -28.21 -53.34 47.56
CA LEU A 618 -28.76 -52.37 46.60
C LEU A 618 -27.61 -51.71 45.81
N PRO A 619 -27.90 -50.99 44.70
CA PRO A 619 -26.86 -50.47 43.80
C PRO A 619 -26.12 -49.25 44.39
N PRO A 620 -24.87 -49.04 43.97
CA PRO A 620 -24.26 -47.71 44.02
C PRO A 620 -23.43 -47.36 42.77
N SER A 621 -23.55 -46.10 42.34
CA SER A 621 -22.44 -45.40 41.69
C SER A 621 -21.43 -44.99 42.77
N LEU A 622 -20.13 -45.28 42.59
CA LEU A 622 -18.99 -44.54 43.19
C LEU A 622 -17.61 -45.15 42.80
N THR A 623 -16.72 -44.29 42.29
CA THR A 623 -15.23 -44.35 42.37
C THR A 623 -14.42 -45.58 41.88
N THR A 624 -13.84 -45.41 40.67
CA THR A 624 -12.39 -45.54 40.32
C THR A 624 -11.63 -46.89 40.33
N LEU A 625 -11.06 -47.18 39.14
CA LEU A 625 -9.66 -47.59 38.86
C LEU A 625 -9.06 -48.84 39.56
N SER A 626 -8.68 -49.84 38.75
CA SER A 626 -7.27 -50.04 38.36
C SER A 626 -7.05 -51.16 37.33
N GLU A 627 -6.12 -50.89 36.39
CA GLU A 627 -5.18 -51.78 35.66
C GLU A 627 -5.46 -53.30 35.51
N ILE A 628 -5.45 -53.79 34.25
CA ILE A 628 -5.44 -55.23 33.92
C ILE A 628 -4.13 -55.62 33.21
N ARG A 629 -3.26 -56.36 33.92
CA ARG A 629 -2.33 -57.42 33.43
C ARG A 629 -2.16 -58.41 34.59
N PHE A 630 -1.83 -59.70 34.44
CA PHE A 630 -1.13 -60.44 33.38
C PHE A 630 -1.64 -61.90 33.24
N SER A 631 -1.38 -62.48 32.05
CA SER A 631 -1.02 -63.89 31.72
C SER A 631 -1.50 -65.10 32.55
N ASN A 632 -1.73 -66.21 31.85
CA ASN A 632 -0.90 -67.40 32.06
C ASN A 632 -0.73 -68.25 30.78
N GLN A 633 0.36 -69.02 30.68
CA GLN A 633 0.74 -69.87 29.54
C GLN A 633 0.97 -71.33 29.94
N LEU A 634 0.69 -72.24 29.01
CA LEU A 634 1.16 -73.64 28.93
C LEU A 634 1.45 -73.93 27.43
N LEU A 635 2.39 -74.78 27.01
CA LEU A 635 3.49 -75.49 27.68
C LEU A 635 4.49 -75.95 26.60
N ILE A 636 5.81 -75.73 26.73
CA ILE A 636 6.87 -76.43 25.96
C ILE A 636 8.01 -76.86 26.93
N ASN A 637 8.69 -77.96 26.61
CA ASN A 637 9.50 -78.74 27.56
C ASN A 637 10.93 -78.22 27.83
N LYS A 638 11.34 -78.41 29.09
CA LYS A 638 12.69 -78.69 29.64
C LYS A 638 13.93 -78.42 28.77
N SER A 639 14.81 -77.59 29.31
CA SER A 639 16.08 -78.09 29.87
C SER A 639 16.55 -77.27 31.08
N GLU A 640 17.51 -77.83 31.82
CA GLU A 640 18.13 -77.48 33.11
C GLU A 640 18.68 -76.02 33.25
N LEU A 641 19.01 -75.46 34.43
CA LEU A 641 19.38 -76.03 35.75
C LEU A 641 19.19 -75.03 36.94
N SER A 642 19.00 -75.55 38.18
CA SER A 642 19.42 -74.98 39.49
C SER A 642 18.85 -73.65 40.06
N ASN A 643 18.05 -73.77 41.14
CA ASN A 643 18.11 -73.15 42.50
C ASN A 643 18.56 -71.66 42.72
N ASP A 644 18.07 -70.90 43.73
CA ASP A 644 17.12 -71.17 44.84
C ASP A 644 16.45 -69.87 45.40
N LYS A 645 15.25 -70.04 46.00
CA LYS A 645 14.49 -69.23 47.00
C LYS A 645 14.50 -67.68 47.10
N MET A 646 13.29 -67.15 47.29
CA MET A 646 12.93 -65.88 47.96
C MET A 646 12.80 -66.05 49.49
N LEU A 647 12.81 -64.95 50.27
CA LEU A 647 11.71 -64.58 51.21
C LEU A 647 11.87 -63.16 51.81
N GLU A 648 10.74 -62.51 52.09
CA GLU A 648 10.48 -61.46 53.14
C GLU A 648 11.31 -60.14 53.13
N GLU A 649 10.85 -59.00 53.70
CA GLU A 649 9.61 -58.68 54.44
C GLU A 649 9.07 -57.24 54.12
N LEU A 650 8.13 -56.71 54.92
CA LEU A 650 7.26 -55.56 54.60
C LEU A 650 7.15 -54.54 55.76
N LYS A 651 6.83 -53.26 55.43
CA LYS A 651 6.30 -52.17 56.32
C LYS A 651 7.35 -51.53 57.29
N GLN A 652 7.19 -50.33 57.88
CA GLN A 652 6.10 -49.32 57.86
C GLN A 652 6.55 -47.89 58.28
N ILE A 653 5.62 -46.91 58.09
CA ILE A 653 5.42 -45.62 58.82
C ILE A 653 6.20 -44.36 58.35
N ASP A 654 5.42 -43.28 58.20
CA ASP A 654 5.77 -41.89 57.84
C ASP A 654 6.24 -41.02 59.04
N PHE A 655 6.72 -39.79 58.75
CA PHE A 655 5.97 -38.57 59.14
C PHE A 655 6.47 -37.30 58.42
N THR A 656 5.55 -36.33 58.29
CA THR A 656 5.70 -34.91 57.90
C THR A 656 6.71 -34.16 58.81
N THR A 657 7.31 -33.00 58.49
CA THR A 657 7.14 -31.92 57.47
C THR A 657 8.51 -31.17 57.37
N SER A 658 8.81 -30.10 56.60
CA SER A 658 8.16 -29.20 55.61
C SER A 658 9.27 -28.66 54.65
N ASP A 659 9.22 -27.57 53.86
CA ASP A 659 8.30 -26.44 53.64
C ASP A 659 8.46 -25.84 52.20
N GLU A 660 7.74 -24.74 51.89
CA GLU A 660 7.89 -23.74 50.78
C GLU A 660 8.63 -24.14 49.46
N ILE A 661 7.97 -24.17 48.28
CA ILE A 661 7.57 -23.03 47.41
C ILE A 661 8.79 -22.32 46.75
N ASP A 662 8.92 -22.15 45.43
CA ASP A 662 8.20 -22.70 44.27
C ASP A 662 9.05 -22.61 42.96
N ILE A 663 8.51 -23.13 41.85
CA ILE A 663 9.07 -23.38 40.52
C ILE A 663 9.70 -22.16 39.81
N SER A 664 10.82 -22.41 39.12
CA SER A 664 11.17 -21.70 37.87
C SER A 664 11.84 -22.63 36.85
N SER A 665 11.04 -23.56 36.29
CA SER A 665 11.44 -24.44 35.18
C SER A 665 10.90 -23.94 33.83
N PHE A 666 11.57 -24.32 32.74
CA PHE A 666 11.32 -23.91 31.34
C PHE A 666 11.56 -22.41 31.04
N ASN A 667 12.25 -22.00 29.97
CA ASN A 667 12.42 -22.66 28.67
C ASN A 667 13.82 -22.48 28.03
N THR A 668 14.38 -23.61 27.60
CA THR A 668 14.67 -23.98 26.19
C THR A 668 15.01 -22.90 25.15
N THR A 669 16.10 -23.16 24.41
CA THR A 669 16.42 -22.65 23.04
C THR A 669 16.55 -21.14 22.81
N SER A 670 17.81 -20.68 22.83
CA SER A 670 18.29 -19.60 21.95
C SER A 670 19.66 -19.97 21.36
N ASN A 671 20.06 -19.30 20.27
CA ASN A 671 21.40 -19.35 19.66
C ASN A 671 21.84 -20.61 18.87
N ILE A 672 20.91 -21.32 18.22
CA ILE A 672 21.22 -22.12 16.99
C ILE A 672 21.88 -21.23 15.89
N MET A 673 21.65 -19.92 15.93
CA MET A 673 22.14 -18.92 14.96
C MET A 673 23.67 -18.79 14.84
N LYS A 674 24.48 -19.40 15.71
CA LYS A 674 25.95 -19.35 15.61
C LYS A 674 26.58 -20.34 14.62
N ARG A 675 25.85 -21.32 14.06
CA ARG A 675 26.42 -22.32 13.12
C ARG A 675 26.27 -22.00 11.63
N THR A 676 25.30 -21.17 11.21
CA THR A 676 25.03 -20.93 9.77
C THR A 676 26.04 -19.97 9.10
N VAL A 677 26.57 -19.00 9.85
CA VAL A 677 27.46 -17.94 9.31
C VAL A 677 28.85 -18.47 8.91
N GLY A 678 29.34 -19.53 9.55
CA GLY A 678 30.69 -20.07 9.32
C GLY A 678 30.88 -20.73 7.95
N THR A 679 29.84 -21.36 7.41
CA THR A 679 29.95 -22.21 6.20
C THR A 679 29.98 -21.40 4.91
N ILE A 680 29.18 -20.32 4.82
CA ILE A 680 29.02 -19.51 3.59
C ILE A 680 30.33 -18.78 3.23
N LYS A 681 31.05 -18.24 4.23
CA LYS A 681 32.38 -17.61 4.02
C LYS A 681 33.45 -18.56 3.48
N LYS A 682 33.24 -19.89 3.53
CA LYS A 682 34.18 -20.89 3.03
C LYS A 682 33.98 -21.25 1.54
N LEU A 683 32.81 -20.97 0.96
CA LEU A 683 32.52 -21.25 -0.45
C LEU A 683 33.02 -20.14 -1.40
N MET A 684 32.79 -18.86 -1.05
CA MET A 684 33.11 -17.73 -1.96
C MET A 684 34.61 -17.51 -2.23
N LYS A 685 35.51 -18.21 -1.54
CA LYS A 685 36.97 -18.05 -1.71
C LYS A 685 37.58 -18.94 -2.81
N LYS A 686 36.77 -19.71 -3.55
CA LYS A 686 37.23 -20.68 -4.58
C LYS A 686 37.04 -20.25 -6.05
N LEU A 687 36.49 -19.07 -6.35
CA LEU A 687 36.24 -18.60 -7.72
C LEU A 687 37.01 -17.32 -8.05
N LYS A 688 38.29 -17.46 -8.43
CA LYS A 688 39.07 -16.46 -9.20
C LYS A 688 40.13 -17.15 -10.06
N PRO A 689 40.04 -17.11 -11.40
CA PRO A 689 41.14 -17.49 -12.27
C PRO A 689 42.13 -16.32 -12.47
N LYS A 690 43.42 -16.62 -12.23
CA LYS A 690 44.58 -16.05 -12.93
C LYS A 690 45.15 -17.20 -13.78
N SER A 691 45.78 -17.02 -14.94
CA SER A 691 46.03 -15.83 -15.77
C SER A 691 46.58 -16.29 -17.14
N LYS A 692 46.64 -15.37 -18.12
CA LYS A 692 47.65 -15.16 -19.19
C LYS A 692 48.55 -16.33 -19.67
N PRO A 693 48.86 -16.42 -20.98
CA PRO A 693 49.43 -15.30 -21.78
C PRO A 693 48.53 -14.10 -22.10
#